data_AF-A0A1Y5K2K3-F1
#
_entry.id   AF-A0A1Y5K2K3-F1
#
_cell.length_a   1.000
_cell.length_b   1.000
_cell.length_c   1.000
_cell.angle_alpha   90.00
_cell.angle_beta   90.00
_cell.angle_gamma   90.00
#
_symmetry.space_group_name_H-M   'P 1'
#
loop_
_entity.id
_entity.type
_entity.pdbx_description
1 polymer ?
#
loop_
_entity_poly.entity_id
_entity_poly.type
_entity_poly.pdbx_seq_one_letter_code
_entity_poly.pdbx_strand_id
1 'polypeptide(L)'
;MKLRTACYTACYTALTLGIVSCNSHTDPNADNNEAELIADNSQEEPEAEDTQEEPGAEDTQEEPGAGESQAAIKAHWMQGNWGISFRISGGDISQGESHVNEYQVTPAVEQMAAIPGLTWLQVNLTNGAFGDRFIVPVPEVEAINPNSAPNSINDLYDPTLPGTDLFSQIATALHAKGIKVIAYVATQGPGMLKHGAERSMDYDDSIIDETDGSPCKSKRPLVSDPDTQVYCSENMNRWRDHVLEKYPSTSLHHSFQLSLVNIVKTLSLRYGELIDGWWFDHATYGDYALLPDAAKAGNSEAVVALGLSEDVHLDNNPDVQEDFTGGHPTPIARTVSSSDINLPMLTAIEATENGFFPATVDDDVDAVGHMFMPLQQAWNGGTVVFSEAKGSDWLNRATNANGAYSWALSHEGSISGGEPMLISEPQAKLMTRMQVNRGKQLQLNLEGADGSTAYDDSVNQYTATVNGASFVQDMTRGNVASLTEDDTLTLDSYTGVLGDNARTTSAWIKTTDTTGDIIQWGNTAAGEQWQLDLADGVLRLLLDDATVVGTTAINDDQWHHTAVVAPDNTVGNIEIYINGILENVSFSANTATFETVEDSTVQIGGAFTGLIDKVAIHDRALAETEIDYLANSADADLDLEVAYDLRFNEVSSNTVTDSSIYKRSATNNGAIVGVYDSSRDSEVYSFDGDATVVADRYNGVNEGEPRTVMAWIRSTNGNGTIIKWGNKKTVDGEQYVVSVQNEVLSVSITGGSIKGTTLLNDGEWHHIAVVSPNEQLSSTKLYVDGVLESTTLAGEQTIISTYTLRSKSIDVEIGENFIGEMDDVLIHQRALKLFEIKAKANL
;
A
#
# COMPACT_ATOMS: atom_id res chain seq x y z
N MET A 1 -5.83 34.05 3.20
CA MET A 1 -5.72 33.83 4.66
C MET A 1 -6.63 34.84 5.38
N LYS A 2 -7.54 34.35 6.25
CA LYS A 2 -8.65 35.07 6.95
C LYS A 2 -9.86 35.50 6.10
N LEU A 3 -10.71 34.52 5.75
CA LEU A 3 -12.19 34.63 5.61
C LEU A 3 -12.88 33.35 5.07
N ARG A 4 -12.22 32.17 5.13
CA ARG A 4 -12.83 30.87 4.74
C ARG A 4 -12.72 29.83 5.87
N THR A 5 -13.08 30.20 7.10
CA THR A 5 -12.97 29.31 8.29
C THR A 5 -14.28 29.25 9.09
N ALA A 6 -15.43 29.59 8.48
CA ALA A 6 -16.71 29.65 9.19
C ALA A 6 -17.86 28.83 8.57
N CYS A 7 -17.65 28.09 7.48
CA CYS A 7 -18.70 27.23 6.88
C CYS A 7 -18.48 25.72 7.07
N TYR A 8 -17.36 25.27 7.63
CA TYR A 8 -17.05 23.83 7.76
C TYR A 8 -17.49 23.18 9.08
N THR A 9 -18.03 23.94 10.03
CA THR A 9 -18.41 23.43 11.37
C THR A 9 -19.91 23.11 11.52
N ALA A 10 -20.70 23.12 10.44
CA ALA A 10 -22.17 22.92 10.52
C ALA A 10 -22.72 21.70 9.75
N CYS A 11 -21.90 20.92 9.04
CA CYS A 11 -22.36 19.71 8.34
C CYS A 11 -22.07 18.38 9.06
N TYR A 12 -21.34 18.39 10.20
CA TYR A 12 -20.94 17.16 10.89
C TYR A 12 -21.90 16.70 12.01
N THR A 13 -23.07 17.32 12.16
CA THR A 13 -24.05 16.99 13.23
C THR A 13 -25.45 16.61 12.72
N ALA A 14 -25.59 16.27 11.44
CA ALA A 14 -26.90 15.95 10.84
C ALA A 14 -26.96 14.60 10.11
N LEU A 15 -26.17 13.60 10.53
CA LEU A 15 -26.19 12.24 9.98
C LEU A 15 -26.51 11.14 11.01
N THR A 16 -26.98 11.51 12.21
CA THR A 16 -27.35 10.56 13.28
C THR A 16 -28.85 10.43 13.55
N LEU A 17 -29.73 11.02 12.74
CA LEU A 17 -31.18 10.84 12.88
C LEU A 17 -31.85 10.77 11.50
N GLY A 18 -31.95 9.56 10.93
CA GLY A 18 -32.57 9.35 9.62
C GLY A 18 -34.06 9.71 9.60
N ILE A 19 -34.42 10.73 8.81
CA ILE A 19 -35.77 10.96 8.24
C ILE A 19 -35.66 11.71 6.88
N VAL A 20 -35.92 10.97 5.79
CA VAL A 20 -36.61 11.27 4.50
C VAL A 20 -36.39 12.59 3.70
N SER A 21 -35.95 12.35 2.45
CA SER A 21 -36.18 12.95 1.10
C SER A 21 -35.79 14.40 0.74
N CYS A 22 -34.99 14.49 -0.34
CA CYS A 22 -34.77 15.64 -1.21
C CYS A 22 -36.05 16.19 -1.88
N ASN A 23 -36.12 17.52 -2.05
CA ASN A 23 -36.47 18.14 -3.34
C ASN A 23 -36.12 19.64 -3.43
N SER A 24 -35.42 19.95 -4.53
CA SER A 24 -35.41 21.16 -5.37
C SER A 24 -35.27 22.59 -4.79
N HIS A 25 -34.24 23.27 -5.32
CA HIS A 25 -34.06 24.71 -5.58
C HIS A 25 -35.24 25.68 -5.36
N THR A 26 -34.95 26.83 -4.73
CA THR A 26 -35.40 28.15 -5.18
C THR A 26 -34.41 29.25 -4.77
N ASP A 27 -33.99 30.04 -5.75
CA ASP A 27 -33.26 31.31 -5.68
C ASP A 27 -34.22 32.49 -5.40
N PRO A 28 -33.82 33.52 -4.63
CA PRO A 28 -34.45 34.84 -4.73
C PRO A 28 -33.41 35.98 -4.85
N ASN A 29 -33.31 36.62 -6.02
CA ASN A 29 -33.92 37.94 -6.25
C ASN A 29 -33.48 38.58 -7.56
N ALA A 30 -34.49 39.03 -8.30
CA ALA A 30 -34.43 39.84 -9.51
C ALA A 30 -33.98 41.29 -9.23
N ASP A 31 -33.53 41.97 -10.30
CA ASP A 31 -34.22 43.20 -10.73
C ASP A 31 -33.81 43.70 -12.14
N ASN A 32 -34.85 44.17 -12.85
CA ASN A 32 -34.92 45.22 -13.87
C ASN A 32 -34.84 44.91 -15.38
N ASN A 33 -36.05 44.87 -15.96
CA ASN A 33 -36.62 45.87 -16.89
C ASN A 33 -36.82 45.55 -18.39
N GLU A 34 -38.09 45.79 -18.77
CA GLU A 34 -38.66 46.25 -20.07
C GLU A 34 -38.73 45.22 -21.22
N ALA A 35 -39.90 44.62 -21.51
CA ALA A 35 -41.08 45.16 -22.23
C ALA A 35 -40.90 45.27 -23.76
N GLU A 36 -41.54 44.38 -24.53
CA GLU A 36 -42.67 44.72 -25.42
C GLU A 36 -43.23 43.50 -26.18
N LEU A 37 -44.51 43.62 -26.50
CA LEU A 37 -45.47 42.65 -27.02
C LEU A 37 -45.34 42.35 -28.54
N ILE A 38 -45.97 41.23 -28.96
CA ILE A 38 -46.96 41.04 -30.07
C ILE A 38 -46.77 39.59 -30.63
N ALA A 39 -47.67 38.63 -30.32
CA ALA A 39 -48.85 38.17 -31.10
C ALA A 39 -48.47 37.51 -32.46
N ASP A 40 -49.05 36.43 -33.00
CA ASP A 40 -50.18 35.55 -32.70
C ASP A 40 -50.16 34.39 -33.74
N ASN A 41 -50.65 33.21 -33.35
CA ASN A 41 -51.44 32.21 -34.10
C ASN A 41 -50.94 31.28 -35.24
N SER A 42 -51.29 29.98 -35.02
CA SER A 42 -52.07 29.09 -35.93
C SER A 42 -51.27 28.27 -36.98
N GLN A 43 -51.57 27.02 -37.41
CA GLN A 43 -52.69 26.06 -37.39
C GLN A 43 -52.16 24.65 -37.82
N GLU A 44 -52.64 23.54 -37.23
CA GLU A 44 -53.51 22.45 -37.75
C GLU A 44 -53.01 21.53 -38.90
N GLU A 45 -53.28 20.23 -38.68
CA GLU A 45 -53.13 19.03 -39.56
C GLU A 45 -54.08 19.02 -40.78
N PRO A 46 -54.06 17.97 -41.64
CA PRO A 46 -54.97 16.82 -41.42
C PRO A 46 -54.52 15.42 -41.94
N GLU A 47 -55.22 14.40 -41.44
CA GLU A 47 -55.25 12.97 -41.82
C GLU A 47 -55.97 12.66 -43.16
N ALA A 48 -55.73 11.47 -43.75
CA ALA A 48 -56.74 10.67 -44.47
C ALA A 48 -56.35 9.18 -44.68
N GLU A 49 -57.40 8.33 -44.67
CA GLU A 49 -57.59 6.88 -44.51
C GLU A 49 -57.09 5.84 -45.57
N ASP A 50 -56.69 4.67 -45.05
CA ASP A 50 -57.15 3.26 -45.26
C ASP A 50 -57.27 2.58 -46.65
N THR A 51 -56.66 1.39 -46.79
CA THR A 51 -57.26 0.16 -47.38
C THR A 51 -56.43 -1.10 -47.09
N GLN A 52 -57.13 -2.16 -46.64
CA GLN A 52 -56.76 -3.55 -46.32
C GLN A 52 -56.33 -4.37 -47.58
N GLU A 53 -55.74 -5.59 -47.61
CA GLU A 53 -55.62 -6.76 -46.71
C GLU A 53 -54.53 -7.75 -47.27
N GLU A 54 -53.97 -8.58 -46.38
CA GLU A 54 -52.86 -9.61 -46.34
C GLU A 54 -52.73 -10.77 -47.39
N PRO A 55 -51.80 -11.79 -47.26
CA PRO A 55 -50.44 -11.88 -46.65
C PRO A 55 -49.38 -12.65 -47.51
N GLY A 56 -48.10 -12.60 -47.15
CA GLY A 56 -47.08 -13.53 -47.65
C GLY A 56 -45.66 -13.23 -47.15
N ALA A 57 -45.11 -14.16 -46.36
CA ALA A 57 -43.85 -14.09 -45.61
C ALA A 57 -42.60 -13.69 -46.42
N GLU A 58 -41.75 -12.84 -45.84
CA GLU A 58 -40.30 -12.85 -46.08
C GLU A 58 -39.54 -12.32 -44.85
N ASP A 59 -38.43 -12.99 -44.60
CA ASP A 59 -37.53 -12.98 -43.45
C ASP A 59 -36.63 -11.73 -43.49
N THR A 60 -36.61 -10.93 -42.43
CA THR A 60 -35.62 -9.86 -42.25
C THR A 60 -35.02 -9.93 -40.86
N GLN A 61 -33.77 -10.39 -40.81
CA GLN A 61 -32.84 -10.15 -39.72
C GLN A 61 -32.64 -8.64 -39.58
N GLU A 62 -32.98 -8.08 -38.42
CA GLU A 62 -32.54 -6.75 -38.02
C GLU A 62 -31.07 -6.82 -37.59
N GLU A 63 -30.21 -6.10 -38.30
CA GLU A 63 -28.87 -5.77 -37.81
C GLU A 63 -29.00 -4.89 -36.54
N PRO A 64 -28.20 -5.14 -35.48
CA PRO A 64 -28.15 -4.22 -34.36
C PRO A 64 -27.57 -2.89 -34.84
N GLY A 65 -28.26 -1.80 -34.50
CA GLY A 65 -27.80 -0.45 -34.77
C GLY A 65 -26.39 -0.22 -34.26
N ALA A 66 -25.56 0.38 -35.10
CA ALA A 66 -24.24 0.87 -34.74
C ALA A 66 -24.38 1.86 -33.57
N GLY A 67 -24.09 1.40 -32.35
CA GLY A 67 -23.83 2.26 -31.22
C GLY A 67 -22.61 3.14 -31.53
N GLU A 68 -22.70 4.41 -31.16
CA GLU A 68 -21.57 5.35 -31.18
C GLU A 68 -20.38 4.71 -30.46
N SER A 69 -19.24 4.58 -31.13
CA SER A 69 -18.04 3.99 -30.53
C SER A 69 -17.47 4.98 -29.51
N GLN A 70 -17.74 4.76 -28.23
CA GLN A 70 -16.98 5.37 -27.15
C GLN A 70 -15.49 5.04 -27.41
N ALA A 71 -14.63 6.06 -27.49
CA ALA A 71 -13.20 5.84 -27.71
C ALA A 71 -12.67 4.90 -26.62
N ALA A 72 -11.95 3.84 -27.02
CA ALA A 72 -11.46 2.85 -26.06
C ALA A 72 -10.56 3.51 -25.01
N ILE A 73 -10.87 3.31 -23.73
CA ILE A 73 -10.10 3.88 -22.62
C ILE A 73 -8.70 3.22 -22.60
N LYS A 74 -7.66 4.02 -22.85
CA LYS A 74 -6.29 3.49 -23.05
C LYS A 74 -5.71 2.86 -21.79
N ALA A 75 -6.02 3.42 -20.62
CA ALA A 75 -5.53 2.93 -19.32
C ALA A 75 -6.34 1.78 -18.73
N HIS A 76 -7.26 1.15 -19.48
CA HIS A 76 -8.06 0.01 -18.96
C HIS A 76 -7.22 -1.12 -18.35
N TRP A 77 -5.99 -1.34 -18.84
CA TRP A 77 -5.07 -2.35 -18.29
C TRP A 77 -4.63 -2.06 -16.84
N MET A 78 -4.78 -0.82 -16.36
CA MET A 78 -4.51 -0.45 -14.97
C MET A 78 -5.68 -0.73 -14.02
N GLN A 79 -6.91 -0.90 -14.53
CA GLN A 79 -8.09 -1.11 -13.70
C GLN A 79 -7.99 -2.40 -12.90
N GLY A 80 -8.27 -2.32 -11.61
CA GLY A 80 -8.20 -3.46 -10.70
C GLY A 80 -6.78 -4.00 -10.50
N ASN A 81 -5.76 -3.29 -10.99
CA ASN A 81 -4.36 -3.71 -10.96
C ASN A 81 -3.50 -2.73 -10.16
N TRP A 82 -2.29 -3.16 -9.87
CA TRP A 82 -1.33 -2.36 -9.12
C TRP A 82 0.11 -2.55 -9.61
N GLY A 83 0.92 -1.56 -9.32
CA GLY A 83 2.33 -1.53 -9.66
C GLY A 83 3.20 -0.94 -8.56
N ILE A 84 4.48 -0.83 -8.86
CA ILE A 84 5.46 -0.23 -7.97
C ILE A 84 6.18 0.91 -8.69
N SER A 85 6.82 1.78 -7.93
CA SER A 85 7.69 2.82 -8.46
C SER A 85 9.07 2.72 -7.83
N PHE A 86 10.07 2.89 -8.66
CA PHE A 86 11.48 2.89 -8.30
C PHE A 86 12.16 4.19 -8.75
N ARG A 87 13.13 4.67 -7.97
CA ARG A 87 13.94 5.84 -8.31
C ARG A 87 15.42 5.49 -8.30
N ILE A 88 16.10 5.81 -9.39
CA ILE A 88 17.54 5.71 -9.57
C ILE A 88 18.09 7.13 -9.68
N SER A 89 19.12 7.45 -8.92
CA SER A 89 19.82 8.72 -9.10
C SER A 89 20.64 8.69 -10.39
N GLY A 90 20.33 9.61 -11.29
CA GLY A 90 20.99 9.89 -12.56
C GLY A 90 22.04 11.00 -12.47
N GLY A 91 22.66 11.27 -13.61
CA GLY A 91 23.88 12.05 -13.75
C GLY A 91 25.08 11.20 -14.16
N ASP A 92 26.20 11.85 -14.42
CA ASP A 92 27.48 11.22 -14.70
C ASP A 92 28.03 10.45 -13.48
N ILE A 93 28.73 9.34 -13.71
CA ILE A 93 29.18 8.42 -12.66
C ILE A 93 30.29 9.01 -11.76
N SER A 94 30.96 10.06 -12.20
CA SER A 94 31.92 10.80 -11.38
C SER A 94 31.23 11.62 -10.29
N GLN A 95 29.92 11.82 -10.41
CA GLN A 95 29.12 12.43 -9.36
C GLN A 95 28.86 11.39 -8.28
N GLY A 96 29.27 11.68 -7.04
CA GLY A 96 29.02 10.79 -5.89
C GLY A 96 27.53 10.59 -5.55
N GLU A 97 26.64 11.27 -6.28
CA GLU A 97 25.18 11.14 -6.19
C GLU A 97 24.57 10.29 -7.33
N SER A 98 25.33 9.88 -8.35
CA SER A 98 24.82 9.04 -9.46
C SER A 98 24.94 7.55 -9.15
N HIS A 99 23.88 6.79 -9.42
CA HIS A 99 23.80 5.34 -9.19
C HIS A 99 23.47 4.56 -10.47
N VAL A 100 23.74 5.13 -11.65
CA VAL A 100 23.39 4.50 -12.95
C VAL A 100 24.20 3.22 -13.20
N ASN A 101 25.52 3.24 -12.96
CA ASN A 101 26.37 2.06 -13.14
C ASN A 101 26.31 1.06 -11.99
N GLU A 102 25.59 1.45 -10.95
CA GLU A 102 25.44 0.73 -9.69
C GLU A 102 24.26 -0.27 -9.79
N TYR A 103 23.23 0.04 -10.57
CA TYR A 103 22.04 -0.78 -10.66
C TYR A 103 22.28 -2.12 -11.39
N GLN A 104 21.97 -3.23 -10.71
CA GLN A 104 22.03 -4.58 -11.28
C GLN A 104 20.65 -5.03 -11.78
N VAL A 105 20.43 -4.93 -13.08
CA VAL A 105 19.10 -5.14 -13.71
C VAL A 105 18.52 -6.52 -13.44
N THR A 106 19.30 -7.59 -13.68
CA THR A 106 18.81 -8.97 -13.54
C THR A 106 18.30 -9.29 -12.12
N PRO A 107 19.11 -9.16 -11.06
CA PRO A 107 18.62 -9.53 -9.71
C PRO A 107 17.46 -8.64 -9.26
N ALA A 108 17.44 -7.36 -9.63
CA ALA A 108 16.34 -6.47 -9.27
C ALA A 108 15.03 -6.84 -9.97
N VAL A 109 15.06 -7.11 -11.28
CA VAL A 109 13.86 -7.53 -12.03
C VAL A 109 13.40 -8.93 -11.64
N GLU A 110 14.32 -9.84 -11.31
CA GLU A 110 13.96 -11.16 -10.77
C GLU A 110 13.25 -11.05 -9.41
N GLN A 111 13.73 -10.19 -8.52
CA GLN A 111 13.03 -9.91 -7.26
C GLN A 111 11.64 -9.32 -7.49
N MET A 112 11.51 -8.36 -8.41
CA MET A 112 10.22 -7.73 -8.73
C MET A 112 9.22 -8.73 -9.33
N ALA A 113 9.67 -9.56 -10.28
CA ALA A 113 8.83 -10.55 -10.93
C ALA A 113 8.41 -11.71 -10.00
N ALA A 114 9.10 -11.88 -8.87
CA ALA A 114 8.71 -12.82 -7.83
C ALA A 114 7.55 -12.29 -6.95
N ILE A 115 7.24 -10.99 -7.00
CA ILE A 115 6.11 -10.41 -6.27
C ILE A 115 4.83 -10.74 -7.05
N PRO A 116 3.90 -11.53 -6.48
CA PRO A 116 2.68 -11.92 -7.19
C PRO A 116 1.84 -10.71 -7.59
N GLY A 117 1.13 -10.80 -8.71
CA GLY A 117 0.18 -9.77 -9.14
C GLY A 117 0.78 -8.42 -9.57
N LEU A 118 2.12 -8.28 -9.60
CA LEU A 118 2.76 -7.04 -10.06
C LEU A 118 2.55 -6.84 -11.56
N THR A 119 1.93 -5.71 -11.96
CA THR A 119 1.57 -5.46 -13.37
C THR A 119 2.38 -4.37 -14.05
N TRP A 120 2.89 -3.37 -13.31
CA TRP A 120 3.81 -2.37 -13.87
C TRP A 120 4.89 -1.90 -12.89
N LEU A 121 5.99 -1.40 -13.46
CA LEU A 121 6.99 -0.60 -12.77
C LEU A 121 6.99 0.81 -13.34
N GLN A 122 6.85 1.81 -12.47
CA GLN A 122 7.23 3.18 -12.77
C GLN A 122 8.72 3.40 -12.48
N VAL A 123 9.52 3.66 -13.51
CA VAL A 123 10.96 3.94 -13.38
C VAL A 123 11.28 5.30 -14.00
N ASN A 124 12.18 6.03 -13.36
CA ASN A 124 12.45 7.42 -13.72
C ASN A 124 13.41 7.53 -14.90
N LEU A 125 13.18 8.50 -15.79
CA LEU A 125 14.16 8.95 -16.78
C LEU A 125 15.01 10.10 -16.23
N THR A 126 14.40 10.97 -15.42
CA THR A 126 15.09 12.03 -14.65
C THR A 126 15.04 11.76 -13.16
N ASN A 127 15.92 12.36 -12.35
CA ASN A 127 15.81 12.22 -10.89
C ASN A 127 14.45 12.69 -10.35
N GLY A 128 14.02 12.07 -9.26
CA GLY A 128 12.83 12.50 -8.53
C GLY A 128 12.96 13.95 -8.12
N ALA A 129 12.03 14.81 -8.54
CA ALA A 129 12.04 16.26 -8.32
C ALA A 129 13.23 17.04 -8.93
N PHE A 130 14.13 16.40 -9.68
CA PHE A 130 15.31 17.03 -10.30
C PHE A 130 15.39 16.70 -11.79
N GLY A 131 14.76 17.54 -12.62
CA GLY A 131 14.64 17.35 -14.08
C GLY A 131 15.92 17.62 -14.88
N ASP A 132 17.00 18.04 -14.23
CA ASP A 132 18.32 18.30 -14.83
C ASP A 132 19.26 17.09 -14.76
N ARG A 133 18.83 15.95 -14.23
CA ARG A 133 19.67 14.76 -14.02
C ARG A 133 18.97 13.56 -14.64
N PHE A 134 19.61 12.90 -15.61
CA PHE A 134 19.06 11.79 -16.37
C PHE A 134 19.76 10.49 -16.01
N ILE A 135 19.03 9.37 -16.01
CA ILE A 135 19.62 8.03 -15.88
C ILE A 135 19.98 7.41 -17.24
N VAL A 136 19.72 8.14 -18.33
CA VAL A 136 19.93 7.71 -19.71
C VAL A 136 20.79 8.71 -20.47
N PRO A 137 21.54 8.27 -21.49
CA PRO A 137 22.25 9.17 -22.39
C PRO A 137 21.27 10.07 -23.16
N VAL A 138 21.50 11.37 -23.10
CA VAL A 138 20.73 12.38 -23.85
C VAL A 138 21.73 13.30 -24.55
N PRO A 139 22.02 13.09 -25.85
CA PRO A 139 23.13 13.79 -26.53
C PRO A 139 23.08 15.32 -26.43
N GLU A 140 21.88 15.89 -26.46
CA GLU A 140 21.67 17.33 -26.28
C GLU A 140 22.03 17.80 -24.87
N VAL A 141 21.65 17.03 -23.85
CA VAL A 141 22.01 17.31 -22.45
C VAL A 141 23.51 17.14 -22.25
N GLU A 142 24.10 16.04 -22.76
CA GLU A 142 25.53 15.76 -22.64
C GLU A 142 26.41 16.84 -23.28
N ALA A 143 25.99 17.38 -24.42
CA ALA A 143 26.72 18.46 -25.11
C ALA A 143 26.72 19.78 -24.32
N ILE A 144 25.69 20.02 -23.50
CA ILE A 144 25.51 21.26 -22.74
C ILE A 144 26.07 21.10 -21.33
N ASN A 145 25.71 20.01 -20.65
CA ASN A 145 26.17 19.62 -19.33
C ASN A 145 26.49 18.11 -19.30
N PRO A 146 27.76 17.70 -19.46
CA PRO A 146 28.13 16.29 -19.42
C PRO A 146 27.79 15.64 -18.07
N ASN A 147 27.75 16.39 -16.95
CA ASN A 147 27.45 15.81 -15.65
C ASN A 147 25.97 15.43 -15.46
N SER A 148 25.06 15.98 -16.28
CA SER A 148 23.60 15.78 -16.17
C SER A 148 23.12 14.43 -16.69
N ALA A 149 23.93 13.67 -17.42
CA ALA A 149 23.56 12.39 -18.00
C ALA A 149 24.79 11.47 -18.08
N PRO A 150 24.61 10.14 -18.09
CA PRO A 150 25.69 9.20 -18.40
C PRO A 150 26.39 9.57 -19.72
N ASN A 151 27.73 9.63 -19.76
CA ASN A 151 28.48 10.03 -20.96
C ASN A 151 29.84 9.35 -21.14
N SER A 152 30.18 9.10 -22.40
CA SER A 152 31.40 8.37 -22.80
C SER A 152 32.75 9.07 -22.54
N ILE A 153 32.79 10.34 -22.10
CA ILE A 153 34.03 11.13 -21.99
C ILE A 153 34.69 10.98 -20.60
N ASN A 154 33.89 10.80 -19.55
CA ASN A 154 34.37 10.56 -18.19
C ASN A 154 34.12 9.12 -17.71
N ASP A 155 33.32 8.34 -18.45
CA ASP A 155 33.07 6.94 -18.17
C ASP A 155 34.35 6.12 -18.38
N LEU A 156 34.95 5.68 -17.26
CA LEU A 156 35.86 4.53 -17.21
C LEU A 156 35.06 3.28 -17.60
N TYR A 157 34.81 3.13 -18.90
CA TYR A 157 34.12 2.01 -19.51
C TYR A 157 34.87 0.72 -19.13
N ASP A 158 34.23 -0.15 -18.34
CA ASP A 158 34.55 -1.58 -18.41
C ASP A 158 33.93 -2.09 -19.71
N PRO A 159 34.71 -2.42 -20.75
CA PRO A 159 34.21 -2.88 -22.04
C PRO A 159 33.53 -4.27 -21.98
N THR A 160 33.44 -4.88 -20.79
CA THR A 160 32.74 -6.16 -20.57
C THR A 160 31.35 -6.01 -19.93
N LEU A 161 30.95 -4.80 -19.52
CA LEU A 161 29.60 -4.48 -19.08
C LEU A 161 28.87 -3.75 -20.23
N PRO A 162 27.78 -4.28 -20.79
CA PRO A 162 26.98 -3.53 -21.75
C PRO A 162 26.21 -2.41 -21.04
N GLY A 163 26.88 -1.28 -20.77
CA GLY A 163 26.29 0.07 -20.75
C GLY A 163 26.04 0.53 -22.18
N THR A 164 25.04 1.36 -22.47
CA THR A 164 24.99 2.73 -21.95
C THR A 164 23.60 3.21 -21.54
N ASP A 165 22.54 2.43 -21.78
CA ASP A 165 21.16 2.86 -21.58
C ASP A 165 20.47 1.96 -20.53
N LEU A 166 20.54 2.39 -19.26
CA LEU A 166 20.01 1.65 -18.12
C LEU A 166 18.49 1.45 -18.22
N PHE A 167 17.76 2.48 -18.65
CA PHE A 167 16.32 2.42 -18.80
C PHE A 167 15.91 1.36 -19.81
N SER A 168 16.57 1.31 -20.98
CA SER A 168 16.29 0.29 -21.99
C SER A 168 16.50 -1.14 -21.47
N GLN A 169 17.54 -1.36 -20.66
CA GLN A 169 17.81 -2.67 -20.06
C GLN A 169 16.72 -3.07 -19.06
N ILE A 170 16.34 -2.15 -18.17
CA ILE A 170 15.27 -2.35 -17.19
C ILE A 170 13.95 -2.65 -17.91
N ALA A 171 13.56 -1.80 -18.86
CA ALA A 171 12.31 -1.93 -19.59
C ALA A 171 12.23 -3.25 -20.38
N THR A 172 13.31 -3.63 -21.07
CA THR A 172 13.39 -4.90 -21.79
C THR A 172 13.25 -6.09 -20.85
N ALA A 173 13.92 -6.06 -19.69
CA ALA A 173 13.87 -7.14 -18.71
C ALA A 173 12.48 -7.28 -18.08
N LEU A 174 11.79 -6.17 -17.81
CA LEU A 174 10.42 -6.16 -17.26
C LEU A 174 9.40 -6.68 -18.27
N HIS A 175 9.48 -6.22 -19.52
CA HIS A 175 8.62 -6.72 -20.60
C HIS A 175 8.79 -8.22 -20.82
N ALA A 176 10.02 -8.75 -20.69
CA ALA A 176 10.27 -10.19 -20.74
C ALA A 176 9.61 -10.98 -19.58
N LYS A 177 9.17 -10.28 -18.52
CA LYS A 177 8.41 -10.82 -17.39
C LYS A 177 6.92 -10.46 -17.44
N GLY A 178 6.45 -9.80 -18.51
CA GLY A 178 5.06 -9.35 -18.64
C GLY A 178 4.71 -8.12 -17.79
N ILE A 179 5.71 -7.43 -17.25
CA ILE A 179 5.52 -6.24 -16.41
C ILE A 179 5.64 -5.00 -17.28
N LYS A 180 4.60 -4.15 -17.29
CA LYS A 180 4.57 -2.88 -18.05
C LYS A 180 5.47 -1.81 -17.44
N VAL A 181 5.82 -0.79 -18.23
CA VAL A 181 6.76 0.27 -17.83
C VAL A 181 6.12 1.65 -17.93
N ILE A 182 6.12 2.38 -16.81
CA ILE A 182 5.74 3.80 -16.76
C ILE A 182 7.00 4.66 -16.59
N ALA A 183 7.26 5.58 -17.51
CA ALA A 183 8.40 6.48 -17.45
C ALA A 183 8.09 7.73 -16.60
N TYR A 184 8.83 7.93 -15.52
CA TYR A 184 8.73 9.17 -14.73
C TYR A 184 9.64 10.27 -15.27
N VAL A 185 9.14 11.50 -15.34
CA VAL A 185 9.90 12.72 -15.72
C VAL A 185 9.53 13.89 -14.82
N ALA A 186 10.51 14.57 -14.24
CA ALA A 186 10.31 15.81 -13.51
C ALA A 186 10.28 17.01 -14.47
N THR A 187 9.12 17.62 -14.64
CA THR A 187 8.90 18.57 -15.77
C THR A 187 9.51 19.94 -15.59
N GLN A 188 10.11 20.23 -14.43
CA GLN A 188 11.01 21.38 -14.29
C GLN A 188 12.19 21.33 -15.27
N GLY A 189 12.51 20.13 -15.78
CA GLY A 189 13.50 19.87 -16.81
C GLY A 189 14.91 20.38 -16.48
N PRO A 190 15.78 20.45 -17.50
CA PRO A 190 17.12 21.03 -17.35
C PRO A 190 17.10 22.51 -16.92
N GLY A 191 15.96 23.20 -17.09
CA GLY A 191 15.77 24.58 -16.65
C GLY A 191 15.66 24.75 -15.13
N MET A 192 15.46 23.68 -14.37
CA MET A 192 15.22 23.72 -12.93
C MET A 192 14.11 24.70 -12.52
N LEU A 193 13.07 24.81 -13.36
CA LEU A 193 12.04 25.87 -13.28
C LEU A 193 11.28 25.92 -11.95
N LYS A 194 11.20 24.81 -11.20
CA LYS A 194 10.58 24.75 -9.87
C LYS A 194 11.55 25.11 -8.74
N HIS A 195 12.68 24.43 -8.70
CA HIS A 195 13.60 24.45 -7.55
C HIS A 195 14.66 25.54 -7.66
N GLY A 196 14.78 26.19 -8.81
CA GLY A 196 15.74 27.24 -9.08
C GLY A 196 17.12 26.71 -9.48
N ALA A 197 17.87 27.56 -10.17
CA ALA A 197 19.22 27.25 -10.64
C ALA A 197 20.21 26.97 -9.49
N GLU A 198 19.95 27.44 -8.28
CA GLU A 198 20.72 27.16 -7.07
C GLU A 198 20.66 25.70 -6.62
N ARG A 199 19.75 24.92 -7.19
CA ARG A 199 19.61 23.47 -6.96
C ARG A 199 20.12 22.63 -8.14
N SER A 200 20.64 23.27 -9.18
CA SER A 200 21.20 22.59 -10.35
C SER A 200 22.42 21.75 -9.98
N MET A 201 22.67 20.68 -10.75
CA MET A 201 23.68 19.66 -10.47
C MET A 201 25.12 20.18 -10.31
N ASP A 202 25.50 21.29 -10.97
CA ASP A 202 26.86 21.84 -10.94
C ASP A 202 26.97 23.17 -10.18
N TYR A 203 25.98 23.50 -9.34
CA TYR A 203 25.98 24.78 -8.66
C TYR A 203 27.23 24.95 -7.77
N ASP A 204 28.04 25.99 -8.05
CA ASP A 204 29.28 26.28 -7.32
C ASP A 204 29.08 27.45 -6.34
N ASP A 205 29.08 27.14 -5.04
CA ASP A 205 28.94 28.10 -3.96
C ASP A 205 30.26 28.78 -3.56
N SER A 206 31.40 28.38 -4.15
CA SER A 206 32.73 28.92 -3.84
C SER A 206 33.07 30.21 -4.60
N ILE A 207 32.31 30.55 -5.63
CA ILE A 207 32.48 31.76 -6.46
C ILE A 207 31.79 33.00 -5.80
N ILE A 208 31.31 32.85 -4.56
CA ILE A 208 30.59 33.87 -3.81
C ILE A 208 31.58 34.85 -3.12
N ASP A 209 31.85 36.00 -3.75
CA ASP A 209 32.59 37.12 -3.14
C ASP A 209 31.64 38.29 -2.77
N GLU A 210 31.33 38.52 -1.49
CA GLU A 210 30.35 39.56 -1.09
C GLU A 210 30.73 41.02 -1.43
N THR A 211 31.88 41.30 -2.06
CA THR A 211 32.42 42.66 -2.20
C THR A 211 32.24 43.36 -3.56
N ASP A 212 31.80 42.68 -4.63
CA ASP A 212 31.83 43.26 -6.00
C ASP A 212 30.47 43.72 -6.61
N GLY A 213 29.34 43.41 -5.99
CA GLY A 213 28.01 43.86 -6.44
C GLY A 213 27.44 43.17 -7.70
N SER A 214 27.94 41.99 -8.10
CA SER A 214 27.36 41.21 -9.21
C SER A 214 25.99 40.58 -8.88
N PRO A 215 25.14 40.29 -9.91
CA PRO A 215 23.77 39.75 -9.75
C PRO A 215 23.69 38.40 -9.00
N CYS A 216 24.81 37.71 -8.88
CA CYS A 216 24.95 36.44 -8.15
C CYS A 216 25.03 36.57 -6.62
N LYS A 217 24.63 37.72 -6.05
CA LYS A 217 25.01 38.12 -4.68
C LYS A 217 23.88 38.69 -3.82
N SER A 218 22.77 37.98 -3.68
CA SER A 218 21.93 38.16 -2.47
C SER A 218 21.31 36.84 -2.00
N LYS A 219 21.29 36.63 -0.67
CA LYS A 219 20.59 35.52 0.04
C LYS A 219 19.07 35.46 -0.20
N ARG A 220 18.55 36.31 -1.08
CA ARG A 220 17.22 36.29 -1.68
C ARG A 220 17.45 36.60 -3.16
N PRO A 221 16.97 35.81 -4.12
CA PRO A 221 17.21 36.08 -5.53
C PRO A 221 16.67 37.49 -5.88
N LEU A 222 17.57 38.39 -6.29
CA LEU A 222 17.22 39.66 -6.90
C LEU A 222 17.32 39.50 -8.41
N VAL A 223 16.32 38.89 -9.07
CA VAL A 223 15.98 39.25 -10.46
C VAL A 223 14.47 39.09 -10.63
N SER A 224 13.80 40.20 -10.91
CA SER A 224 12.34 40.31 -11.07
C SER A 224 11.86 40.05 -12.51
N ASP A 225 12.73 39.52 -13.36
CA ASP A 225 12.47 39.34 -14.79
C ASP A 225 12.99 37.96 -15.25
N PRO A 226 12.09 37.02 -15.57
CA PRO A 226 12.42 35.69 -16.09
C PRO A 226 13.18 35.71 -17.43
N ASP A 227 13.14 36.82 -18.19
CA ASP A 227 13.60 36.87 -19.58
C ASP A 227 14.99 37.51 -19.77
N THR A 228 15.65 37.95 -18.68
CA THR A 228 16.96 38.64 -18.74
C THR A 228 18.06 38.00 -17.87
N GLN A 229 17.92 36.72 -17.50
CA GLN A 229 18.73 36.05 -16.46
C GLN A 229 20.19 35.77 -16.86
N VAL A 230 21.13 36.12 -15.98
CA VAL A 230 22.48 35.53 -15.87
C VAL A 230 22.47 34.60 -14.65
N TYR A 231 22.72 33.31 -14.85
CA TYR A 231 22.72 32.31 -13.79
C TYR A 231 24.07 32.21 -13.09
N CYS A 232 24.04 31.79 -11.84
CA CYS A 232 25.24 31.46 -11.06
C CYS A 232 25.54 29.95 -11.10
N SER A 233 25.13 29.32 -12.21
CA SER A 233 25.51 27.98 -12.64
C SER A 233 25.97 28.13 -14.10
N GLU A 234 27.15 27.58 -14.41
CA GLU A 234 27.70 27.65 -15.77
C GLU A 234 26.84 26.82 -16.72
N ASN A 235 26.35 25.66 -16.27
CA ASN A 235 25.42 24.86 -17.05
C ASN A 235 24.09 25.57 -17.30
N MET A 236 23.54 26.28 -16.31
CA MET A 236 22.29 27.01 -16.54
C MET A 236 22.44 28.16 -17.54
N ASN A 237 23.61 28.82 -17.57
CA ASN A 237 23.90 29.79 -18.64
C ASN A 237 24.04 29.13 -20.02
N ARG A 238 24.73 27.99 -20.11
CA ARG A 238 24.83 27.22 -21.36
C ARG A 238 23.46 26.76 -21.84
N TRP A 239 22.61 26.28 -20.94
CA TRP A 239 21.24 25.89 -21.22
C TRP A 239 20.40 27.07 -21.69
N ARG A 240 20.47 28.23 -21.02
CA ARG A 240 19.78 29.46 -21.46
C ARG A 240 20.13 29.81 -22.90
N ASP A 241 21.42 29.89 -23.20
CA ASP A 241 21.89 30.30 -24.52
C ASP A 241 21.44 29.29 -25.58
N HIS A 242 21.52 28.00 -25.27
CA HIS A 242 21.05 26.93 -26.13
C HIS A 242 19.55 26.97 -26.39
N VAL A 243 18.70 27.14 -25.36
CA VAL A 243 17.23 27.14 -25.56
C VAL A 243 16.75 28.39 -26.28
N LEU A 244 17.39 29.55 -26.05
CA LEU A 244 17.07 30.77 -26.80
C LEU A 244 17.46 30.66 -28.28
N GLU A 245 18.52 29.94 -28.60
CA GLU A 245 18.93 29.70 -29.98
C GLU A 245 18.05 28.65 -30.68
N LYS A 246 17.82 27.50 -30.02
CA LYS A 246 17.22 26.32 -30.63
C LYS A 246 15.70 26.24 -30.50
N TYR A 247 15.14 26.80 -29.42
CA TYR A 247 13.71 26.77 -29.10
C TYR A 247 13.17 28.17 -28.80
N PRO A 248 13.40 29.17 -29.68
CA PRO A 248 13.01 30.55 -29.40
C PRO A 248 11.50 30.65 -29.22
N SER A 249 11.07 31.27 -28.12
CA SER A 249 9.66 31.52 -27.83
C SER A 249 9.40 32.89 -27.20
N THR A 250 8.18 33.10 -26.72
CA THR A 250 7.69 34.34 -26.10
C THR A 250 8.39 34.71 -24.79
N SER A 251 9.03 33.73 -24.13
CA SER A 251 9.82 33.89 -22.91
C SER A 251 10.93 32.84 -22.82
N LEU A 252 11.94 33.10 -21.99
CA LEU A 252 12.97 32.12 -21.66
C LEU A 252 12.36 30.90 -20.95
N HIS A 253 11.39 31.13 -20.07
CA HIS A 253 10.66 30.07 -19.37
C HIS A 253 9.99 29.10 -20.37
N HIS A 254 9.25 29.62 -21.35
CA HIS A 254 8.62 28.77 -22.37
C HIS A 254 9.64 28.07 -23.26
N SER A 255 10.77 28.73 -23.56
CA SER A 255 11.88 28.10 -24.31
C SER A 255 12.46 26.87 -23.59
N PHE A 256 12.56 26.92 -22.25
CA PHE A 256 12.94 25.76 -21.43
C PHE A 256 11.90 24.64 -21.48
N GLN A 257 10.61 24.97 -21.43
CA GLN A 257 9.54 23.97 -21.53
C GLN A 257 9.55 23.26 -22.88
N LEU A 258 9.73 24.01 -23.99
CA LEU A 258 9.83 23.45 -25.34
C LEU A 258 11.06 22.53 -25.50
N SER A 259 12.18 22.88 -24.87
CA SER A 259 13.37 22.01 -24.80
C SER A 259 13.03 20.66 -24.16
N LEU A 260 12.33 20.66 -23.02
CA LEU A 260 11.89 19.43 -22.36
C LEU A 260 10.92 18.63 -23.24
N VAL A 261 9.93 19.27 -23.87
CA VAL A 261 9.00 18.62 -24.82
C VAL A 261 9.77 17.90 -25.93
N ASN A 262 10.82 18.52 -26.47
CA ASN A 262 11.66 17.90 -27.47
C ASN A 262 12.49 16.71 -26.93
N ILE A 263 13.02 16.82 -25.71
CA ILE A 263 13.73 15.71 -25.04
C ILE A 263 12.78 14.53 -24.83
N VAL A 264 11.58 14.77 -24.29
CA VAL A 264 10.54 13.75 -24.07
C VAL A 264 10.18 13.08 -25.40
N LYS A 265 9.93 13.84 -26.46
CA LYS A 265 9.65 13.31 -27.80
C LYS A 265 10.79 12.42 -28.33
N THR A 266 12.03 12.84 -28.10
CA THR A 266 13.21 12.08 -28.54
C THR A 266 13.32 10.75 -27.79
N LEU A 267 13.09 10.75 -26.47
CA LEU A 267 13.11 9.53 -25.66
C LEU A 267 11.93 8.62 -25.97
N SER A 268 10.74 9.19 -26.18
CA SER A 268 9.56 8.45 -26.63
C SER A 268 9.84 7.72 -27.95
N LEU A 269 10.34 8.43 -28.98
CA LEU A 269 10.71 7.81 -30.26
C LEU A 269 11.83 6.77 -30.13
N ARG A 270 12.76 6.94 -29.18
CA ARG A 270 13.86 5.99 -28.95
C ARG A 270 13.36 4.68 -28.35
N TYR A 271 12.54 4.75 -27.32
CA TYR A 271 12.11 3.57 -26.56
C TYR A 271 10.85 2.94 -27.15
N GLY A 272 10.01 3.72 -27.83
CA GLY A 272 8.82 3.25 -28.52
C GLY A 272 7.92 2.44 -27.57
N GLU A 273 7.58 1.22 -28.00
CA GLU A 273 6.73 0.30 -27.25
C GLU A 273 7.31 -0.14 -25.91
N LEU A 274 8.61 0.08 -25.62
CA LEU A 274 9.19 -0.18 -24.29
C LEU A 274 8.61 0.72 -23.18
N ILE A 275 7.87 1.77 -23.53
CA ILE A 275 7.16 2.64 -22.58
C ILE A 275 5.65 2.45 -22.77
N ASP A 276 5.00 1.85 -21.78
CA ASP A 276 3.55 1.67 -21.73
C ASP A 276 2.83 2.90 -21.15
N GLY A 277 3.53 3.76 -20.41
CA GLY A 277 2.96 5.00 -19.90
C GLY A 277 3.98 6.03 -19.42
N TRP A 278 3.51 7.23 -19.10
CA TRP A 278 4.31 8.36 -18.65
C TRP A 278 3.67 9.01 -17.42
N TRP A 279 4.52 9.39 -16.47
CA TRP A 279 4.12 10.14 -15.29
C TRP A 279 4.98 11.39 -15.16
N PHE A 280 4.34 12.56 -15.28
CA PHE A 280 5.01 13.85 -15.31
C PHE A 280 4.91 14.56 -13.97
N ASP A 281 6.01 14.61 -13.20
CA ASP A 281 6.05 15.37 -11.95
C ASP A 281 6.04 16.86 -12.20
N HIS A 282 5.46 17.59 -11.25
CA HIS A 282 5.44 19.04 -11.24
C HIS A 282 4.92 19.62 -12.57
N ALA A 283 3.95 18.97 -13.20
CA ALA A 283 3.55 19.21 -14.59
C ALA A 283 3.25 20.69 -14.89
N THR A 284 2.87 21.48 -13.88
CA THR A 284 2.69 22.94 -13.95
C THR A 284 3.94 23.72 -14.39
N TYR A 285 5.14 23.14 -14.28
CA TYR A 285 6.40 23.74 -14.72
C TYR A 285 6.80 23.30 -16.14
N GLY A 286 6.16 22.27 -16.70
CA GLY A 286 6.29 21.89 -18.11
C GLY A 286 5.25 22.57 -18.99
N ASP A 287 5.39 22.42 -20.31
CA ASP A 287 4.31 22.72 -21.25
C ASP A 287 3.38 21.50 -21.31
N TYR A 288 2.52 21.39 -20.29
CA TYR A 288 1.65 20.24 -20.08
C TYR A 288 0.61 20.04 -21.20
N ALA A 289 0.40 21.02 -22.07
CA ALA A 289 -0.41 20.86 -23.28
C ALA A 289 0.32 20.11 -24.41
N LEU A 290 1.65 20.26 -24.51
CA LEU A 290 2.46 19.61 -25.55
C LEU A 290 3.13 18.31 -25.11
N LEU A 291 3.28 18.10 -23.79
CA LEU A 291 3.92 16.90 -23.23
C LEU A 291 3.21 15.58 -23.59
N PRO A 292 1.86 15.46 -23.55
CA PRO A 292 1.17 14.22 -23.90
C PRO A 292 1.46 13.74 -25.33
N ASP A 293 1.41 14.64 -26.32
CA ASP A 293 1.72 14.32 -27.71
C ASP A 293 3.19 13.93 -27.90
N ALA A 294 4.10 14.59 -27.19
CA ALA A 294 5.52 14.23 -27.19
C ALA A 294 5.76 12.85 -26.57
N ALA A 295 5.08 12.54 -25.47
CA ALA A 295 5.12 11.25 -24.77
C ALA A 295 4.60 10.10 -25.65
N LYS A 296 3.54 10.35 -26.42
CA LYS A 296 2.89 9.36 -27.30
C LYS A 296 3.55 9.23 -28.68
N ALA A 297 4.61 9.98 -28.97
CA ALA A 297 5.24 10.03 -30.30
C ALA A 297 5.85 8.71 -30.78
N GLY A 298 6.42 7.92 -29.87
CA GLY A 298 6.98 6.59 -30.15
C GLY A 298 6.05 5.42 -29.87
N ASN A 299 5.01 5.63 -29.06
CA ASN A 299 3.95 4.66 -28.77
C ASN A 299 2.62 5.39 -28.58
N SER A 300 1.70 5.27 -29.55
CA SER A 300 0.39 5.94 -29.49
C SER A 300 -0.52 5.38 -28.40
N GLU A 301 -0.24 4.17 -27.92
CA GLU A 301 -1.01 3.48 -26.88
C GLU A 301 -0.47 3.78 -25.48
N ALA A 302 0.63 4.53 -25.36
CA ALA A 302 1.17 4.90 -24.06
C ALA A 302 0.18 5.80 -23.30
N VAL A 303 -0.05 5.48 -22.03
CA VAL A 303 -0.95 6.25 -21.14
C VAL A 303 -0.19 7.38 -20.46
N VAL A 304 -0.84 8.49 -20.14
CA VAL A 304 -0.19 9.68 -19.56
C VAL A 304 -0.91 10.14 -18.29
N ALA A 305 -0.13 10.46 -17.27
CA ALA A 305 -0.55 11.20 -16.08
C ALA A 305 0.33 12.44 -15.86
N LEU A 306 -0.30 13.49 -15.33
CA LEU A 306 0.25 14.79 -15.03
C LEU A 306 0.12 15.06 -13.52
N GLY A 307 1.23 15.14 -12.81
CA GLY A 307 1.30 15.53 -11.41
C GLY A 307 1.03 17.02 -11.22
N LEU A 308 -0.23 17.43 -11.39
CA LEU A 308 -0.69 18.83 -11.35
C LEU A 308 -1.21 19.26 -9.96
N SER A 309 -1.50 18.33 -9.05
CA SER A 309 -2.19 18.66 -7.79
C SER A 309 -1.28 19.17 -6.67
N GLU A 310 -1.75 20.21 -5.95
CA GLU A 310 -1.27 20.60 -4.63
C GLU A 310 -2.20 20.12 -3.49
N ASP A 311 -3.34 19.51 -3.84
CA ASP A 311 -4.44 19.12 -2.94
C ASP A 311 -4.76 17.62 -3.02
N VAL A 312 -5.38 17.10 -1.95
CA VAL A 312 -5.74 15.68 -1.71
C VAL A 312 -6.95 15.21 -2.53
N HIS A 313 -7.33 15.97 -3.56
CA HIS A 313 -8.49 15.64 -4.40
C HIS A 313 -8.02 14.87 -5.63
N LEU A 314 -8.55 13.66 -5.79
CA LEU A 314 -8.34 12.83 -6.96
C LEU A 314 -9.55 13.02 -7.89
N ASP A 315 -9.32 13.64 -9.05
CA ASP A 315 -10.32 13.86 -10.09
C ASP A 315 -9.61 13.94 -11.45
N ASN A 316 -10.38 13.84 -12.54
CA ASN A 316 -9.85 14.08 -13.88
C ASN A 316 -9.49 15.56 -14.04
N ASN A 317 -8.40 15.84 -14.76
CA ASN A 317 -7.97 17.20 -14.97
C ASN A 317 -8.83 17.91 -16.01
N PRO A 318 -9.41 19.09 -15.69
CA PRO A 318 -10.31 19.74 -16.61
C PRO A 318 -9.64 20.55 -17.73
N ASP A 319 -8.34 20.83 -17.58
CA ASP A 319 -7.59 21.69 -18.48
C ASP A 319 -6.78 20.89 -19.52
N VAL A 320 -6.33 19.67 -19.18
CA VAL A 320 -5.60 18.77 -20.09
C VAL A 320 -5.93 17.31 -19.82
N GLN A 321 -6.17 16.55 -20.89
CA GLN A 321 -6.42 15.12 -20.89
C GLN A 321 -5.32 14.30 -20.19
N GLU A 322 -5.72 13.52 -19.19
CA GLU A 322 -4.94 12.44 -18.59
C GLU A 322 -5.61 11.09 -18.90
N ASP A 323 -4.83 10.03 -19.09
CA ASP A 323 -5.36 8.67 -19.23
C ASP A 323 -5.58 8.01 -17.84
N PHE A 324 -4.87 8.49 -16.81
CA PHE A 324 -5.02 8.09 -15.41
C PHE A 324 -4.57 9.21 -14.49
N THR A 325 -5.14 9.32 -13.29
CA THR A 325 -4.86 10.44 -12.39
C THR A 325 -3.44 10.39 -11.82
N GLY A 326 -2.78 11.54 -11.67
CA GLY A 326 -1.42 11.64 -11.10
C GLY A 326 -1.24 10.99 -9.71
N GLY A 327 -2.27 10.97 -8.86
CA GLY A 327 -2.30 10.14 -7.65
C GLY A 327 -1.39 10.56 -6.50
N HIS A 328 -0.82 11.77 -6.53
CA HIS A 328 0.09 12.23 -5.47
C HIS A 328 -0.68 12.49 -4.15
N PRO A 329 -0.22 11.99 -2.98
CA PRO A 329 -0.88 12.21 -1.69
C PRO A 329 -0.75 13.65 -1.20
N THR A 330 -1.36 13.95 -0.05
CA THR A 330 -0.96 15.10 0.76
C THR A 330 0.57 15.17 0.85
N PRO A 331 1.21 16.32 0.61
CA PRO A 331 2.67 16.40 0.54
C PRO A 331 3.35 15.72 1.74
N ILE A 332 4.26 14.77 1.47
CA ILE A 332 4.89 13.93 2.51
C ILE A 332 5.70 14.71 3.56
N ALA A 333 6.03 15.97 3.28
CA ALA A 333 6.61 16.89 4.26
C ALA A 333 5.61 17.33 5.35
N ARG A 334 4.30 17.10 5.13
CA ARG A 334 3.17 17.50 6.00
C ARG A 334 2.51 16.32 6.70
N THR A 335 2.54 15.12 6.13
CA THR A 335 2.00 13.90 6.75
C THR A 335 2.62 12.66 6.09
N VAL A 336 2.58 11.50 6.74
CA VAL A 336 2.94 10.25 6.07
C VAL A 336 1.82 9.80 5.12
N SER A 337 2.16 9.01 4.11
CA SER A 337 1.22 8.50 3.11
C SER A 337 0.11 7.64 3.71
N SER A 338 0.39 6.89 4.77
CA SER A 338 -0.61 6.07 5.49
C SER A 338 -1.59 6.86 6.35
N SER A 339 -1.45 8.18 6.47
CA SER A 339 -2.39 9.01 7.23
C SER A 339 -3.78 9.00 6.61
N ASP A 340 -4.82 8.95 7.46
CA ASP A 340 -6.23 9.01 7.03
C ASP A 340 -6.59 10.34 6.36
N ILE A 341 -5.73 11.37 6.45
CA ILE A 341 -5.88 12.58 5.65
C ILE A 341 -5.89 12.29 4.14
N ASN A 342 -5.29 11.17 3.69
CA ASN A 342 -5.28 10.72 2.29
C ASN A 342 -6.46 9.78 1.95
N LEU A 343 -7.25 9.33 2.92
CA LEU A 343 -8.44 8.49 2.70
C LEU A 343 -9.43 9.09 1.67
N PRO A 344 -9.62 10.42 1.58
CA PRO A 344 -10.48 11.02 0.55
C PRO A 344 -10.11 10.64 -0.89
N MET A 345 -8.84 10.36 -1.18
CA MET A 345 -8.41 9.91 -2.51
C MET A 345 -8.97 8.53 -2.85
N LEU A 346 -8.92 7.60 -1.88
CA LEU A 346 -9.46 6.25 -2.02
C LEU A 346 -10.98 6.29 -2.18
N THR A 347 -11.66 7.05 -1.32
CA THR A 347 -13.13 7.16 -1.39
C THR A 347 -13.61 7.86 -2.65
N ALA A 348 -12.77 8.68 -3.29
CA ALA A 348 -13.09 9.27 -4.59
C ALA A 348 -13.13 8.21 -5.69
N ILE A 349 -12.19 7.25 -5.68
CA ILE A 349 -12.21 6.09 -6.60
C ILE A 349 -13.45 5.24 -6.36
N GLU A 350 -13.75 4.92 -5.09
CA GLU A 350 -14.94 4.13 -4.71
C GLU A 350 -16.27 4.79 -5.12
N ALA A 351 -16.29 6.12 -5.25
CA ALA A 351 -17.47 6.86 -5.67
C ALA A 351 -17.68 6.88 -7.20
N THR A 352 -16.72 6.39 -7.98
CA THR A 352 -16.84 6.27 -9.43
C THR A 352 -17.67 5.03 -9.83
N GLU A 353 -18.26 5.03 -11.03
CA GLU A 353 -19.07 3.90 -11.50
C GLU A 353 -18.22 2.65 -11.83
N ASN A 354 -16.96 2.84 -12.25
CA ASN A 354 -16.09 1.74 -12.67
C ASN A 354 -14.58 2.08 -12.58
N GLY A 355 -14.18 2.83 -11.57
CA GLY A 355 -12.79 3.29 -11.40
C GLY A 355 -12.39 4.43 -12.32
N PHE A 356 -13.36 5.07 -12.99
CA PHE A 356 -13.14 6.12 -13.98
C PHE A 356 -13.64 7.47 -13.48
N PHE A 357 -12.78 8.47 -13.57
CA PHE A 357 -13.18 9.87 -13.44
C PHE A 357 -13.59 10.41 -14.81
N PRO A 358 -14.83 10.92 -14.94
CA PRO A 358 -15.35 11.35 -16.23
C PRO A 358 -14.53 12.51 -16.80
N ALA A 359 -14.34 12.52 -18.11
CA ALA A 359 -13.83 13.70 -18.80
C ALA A 359 -14.73 14.93 -18.55
N THR A 360 -14.12 16.11 -18.36
CA THR A 360 -14.89 17.36 -18.18
C THR A 360 -15.08 18.14 -19.48
N VAL A 361 -14.49 17.68 -20.58
CA VAL A 361 -14.57 18.26 -21.92
C VAL A 361 -15.15 17.21 -22.87
N ASP A 362 -16.16 17.60 -23.67
CA ASP A 362 -16.74 16.71 -24.69
C ASP A 362 -15.64 16.30 -25.69
N ASP A 363 -15.54 14.98 -25.97
CA ASP A 363 -14.51 14.28 -26.78
C ASP A 363 -13.22 13.80 -26.06
N ASP A 364 -13.03 14.11 -24.77
CA ASP A 364 -11.94 13.52 -23.97
C ASP A 364 -12.28 12.09 -23.48
N VAL A 365 -11.27 11.36 -23.01
CA VAL A 365 -11.44 10.00 -22.46
C VAL A 365 -11.44 10.07 -20.93
N ASP A 366 -12.20 9.17 -20.30
CA ASP A 366 -12.21 9.03 -18.86
C ASP A 366 -10.83 8.60 -18.34
N ALA A 367 -10.43 9.16 -17.19
CA ALA A 367 -9.16 8.82 -16.55
C ALA A 367 -9.37 7.71 -15.52
N VAL A 368 -8.49 6.70 -15.52
CA VAL A 368 -8.49 5.71 -14.43
C VAL A 368 -8.06 6.39 -13.13
N GLY A 369 -8.86 6.22 -12.08
CA GLY A 369 -8.53 6.64 -10.73
C GLY A 369 -7.33 5.87 -10.20
N HIS A 370 -6.19 6.55 -10.09
CA HIS A 370 -4.91 5.99 -9.70
C HIS A 370 -4.35 6.69 -8.46
N MET A 371 -3.99 5.92 -7.44
CA MET A 371 -3.26 6.40 -6.26
C MET A 371 -1.78 6.08 -6.36
N PHE A 372 -0.90 7.02 -6.02
CA PHE A 372 0.55 6.84 -6.02
C PHE A 372 1.14 7.13 -4.64
N MET A 373 1.39 6.07 -3.86
CA MET A 373 1.66 6.19 -2.42
C MET A 373 3.04 5.65 -2.05
N PRO A 374 3.90 6.42 -1.36
CA PRO A 374 5.07 5.87 -0.69
C PRO A 374 4.69 4.80 0.33
N LEU A 375 5.35 3.64 0.31
CA LEU A 375 5.16 2.62 1.35
C LEU A 375 5.88 3.00 2.66
N GLN A 376 6.81 3.94 2.56
CA GLN A 376 7.70 4.44 3.63
C GLN A 376 7.56 5.96 3.84
N GLN A 377 8.25 6.51 4.85
CA GLN A 377 8.14 7.92 5.27
C GLN A 377 8.41 8.96 4.17
N ALA A 378 9.21 8.61 3.15
CA ALA A 378 9.48 9.48 2.01
C ALA A 378 9.48 8.70 0.68
N TRP A 379 9.43 9.41 -0.45
CA TRP A 379 9.37 8.79 -1.78
C TRP A 379 10.43 7.72 -2.04
N ASN A 380 11.66 7.91 -1.53
CA ASN A 380 12.80 7.04 -1.82
C ASN A 380 13.56 6.58 -0.56
N GLY A 381 12.95 6.68 0.64
CA GLY A 381 13.64 6.32 1.88
C GLY A 381 12.82 6.50 3.14
N GLY A 382 13.36 6.02 4.25
CA GLY A 382 12.72 6.04 5.57
C GLY A 382 12.05 4.72 5.93
N THR A 383 11.41 4.66 7.10
CA THR A 383 10.76 3.43 7.58
C THR A 383 9.40 3.23 6.90
N VAL A 384 8.99 1.97 6.73
CA VAL A 384 7.62 1.61 6.34
C VAL A 384 6.61 2.29 7.27
N VAL A 385 5.54 2.84 6.69
CA VAL A 385 4.49 3.58 7.41
C VAL A 385 3.11 2.93 7.33
N PHE A 386 2.93 1.92 6.49
CA PHE A 386 1.71 1.11 6.41
C PHE A 386 1.87 -0.19 7.21
N SER A 387 0.81 -0.55 7.94
CA SER A 387 0.61 -1.91 8.44
C SER A 387 0.19 -2.85 7.31
N GLU A 388 0.34 -4.17 7.51
CA GLU A 388 -0.21 -5.17 6.58
C GLU A 388 -1.72 -4.98 6.44
N ALA A 389 -2.43 -4.80 7.55
CA ALA A 389 -3.88 -4.61 7.56
C ALA A 389 -4.29 -3.36 6.76
N LYS A 390 -3.69 -2.20 7.03
CA LYS A 390 -4.10 -0.94 6.37
C LYS A 390 -3.74 -0.90 4.90
N GLY A 391 -2.54 -1.33 4.52
CA GLY A 391 -2.17 -1.32 3.11
C GLY A 391 -2.91 -2.41 2.32
N SER A 392 -3.26 -3.55 2.93
CA SER A 392 -4.17 -4.53 2.31
C SER A 392 -5.56 -3.91 2.10
N ASP A 393 -6.14 -3.25 3.12
CA ASP A 393 -7.44 -2.57 3.01
C ASP A 393 -7.45 -1.56 1.85
N TRP A 394 -6.47 -0.65 1.82
CA TRP A 394 -6.44 0.42 0.82
C TRP A 394 -6.19 -0.11 -0.60
N LEU A 395 -5.32 -1.11 -0.76
CA LEU A 395 -5.10 -1.77 -2.04
C LEU A 395 -6.36 -2.50 -2.52
N ASN A 396 -7.01 -3.26 -1.63
CA ASN A 396 -8.23 -4.02 -1.93
C ASN A 396 -9.34 -3.08 -2.37
N ARG A 397 -9.60 -2.03 -1.60
CA ARG A 397 -10.66 -1.07 -1.88
C ARG A 397 -10.44 -0.32 -3.20
N ALA A 398 -9.21 0.14 -3.46
CA ALA A 398 -8.90 0.85 -4.70
C ALA A 398 -9.09 -0.06 -5.92
N THR A 399 -8.61 -1.30 -5.84
CA THR A 399 -8.67 -2.24 -6.97
C THR A 399 -10.04 -2.87 -7.15
N ASN A 400 -10.80 -3.12 -6.09
CA ASN A 400 -12.19 -3.61 -6.19
C ASN A 400 -13.14 -2.55 -6.76
N ALA A 401 -12.83 -1.26 -6.57
CA ALA A 401 -13.50 -0.16 -7.24
C ALA A 401 -13.01 0.05 -8.70
N ASN A 402 -12.27 -0.91 -9.27
CA ASN A 402 -11.65 -0.86 -10.60
C ASN A 402 -10.68 0.32 -10.81
N GLY A 403 -10.19 0.92 -9.74
CA GLY A 403 -9.08 1.87 -9.78
C GLY A 403 -7.71 1.18 -9.88
N ALA A 404 -6.66 1.98 -9.79
CA ALA A 404 -5.27 1.57 -9.90
C ALA A 404 -4.44 2.06 -8.70
N TYR A 405 -3.37 1.33 -8.35
CA TYR A 405 -2.53 1.68 -7.21
C TYR A 405 -1.03 1.49 -7.52
N SER A 406 -0.20 2.49 -7.20
CA SER A 406 1.25 2.39 -7.29
C SER A 406 1.91 2.59 -5.92
N TRP A 407 2.76 1.65 -5.51
CA TRP A 407 3.60 1.80 -4.32
C TRP A 407 4.98 2.37 -4.67
N ALA A 408 5.34 3.55 -4.15
CA ALA A 408 6.71 4.05 -4.24
C ALA A 408 7.60 3.41 -3.17
N LEU A 409 8.70 2.80 -3.60
CA LEU A 409 9.57 1.97 -2.76
C LEU A 409 10.97 2.58 -2.59
N SER A 410 11.54 2.43 -1.39
CA SER A 410 12.98 2.58 -1.16
C SER A 410 13.80 1.34 -1.54
N HIS A 411 15.09 1.56 -1.78
CA HIS A 411 16.09 0.49 -1.97
C HIS A 411 16.92 0.27 -0.70
N GLU A 412 17.41 -0.95 -0.53
CA GLU A 412 18.49 -1.31 0.39
C GLU A 412 19.71 -1.80 -0.40
N GLY A 413 20.88 -1.77 0.26
CA GLY A 413 22.17 -2.11 -0.34
C GLY A 413 23.10 -0.90 -0.55
N SER A 414 24.40 -1.18 -0.61
CA SER A 414 25.45 -0.19 -0.90
C SER A 414 26.49 -0.84 -1.80
N ILE A 415 26.62 -0.33 -3.02
CA ILE A 415 27.46 -0.96 -4.06
C ILE A 415 28.94 -0.63 -3.88
N SER A 416 29.28 0.30 -2.97
CA SER A 416 30.65 0.40 -2.44
C SER A 416 31.14 -0.91 -1.79
N GLY A 417 30.22 -1.80 -1.41
CA GLY A 417 30.49 -3.15 -0.89
C GLY A 417 30.21 -4.31 -1.86
N GLY A 418 29.68 -4.05 -3.07
CA GLY A 418 29.36 -5.08 -4.07
C GLY A 418 27.96 -5.73 -3.97
N GLU A 419 27.08 -5.24 -3.08
CA GLU A 419 25.71 -5.74 -2.92
C GLU A 419 24.75 -5.09 -3.94
N PRO A 420 23.83 -5.84 -4.59
CA PRO A 420 22.86 -5.28 -5.51
C PRO A 420 21.89 -4.31 -4.81
N MET A 421 21.50 -3.23 -5.51
CA MET A 421 20.38 -2.39 -5.06
C MET A 421 19.06 -3.14 -5.27
N LEU A 422 18.42 -3.52 -4.19
CA LEU A 422 17.19 -4.31 -4.18
C LEU A 422 16.09 -3.61 -3.38
N ILE A 423 14.84 -4.03 -3.58
CA ILE A 423 13.75 -3.68 -2.68
C ILE A 423 14.09 -4.27 -1.31
N SER A 424 13.90 -3.50 -0.23
CA SER A 424 14.11 -4.01 1.12
C SER A 424 13.27 -5.26 1.37
N GLU A 425 13.83 -6.20 2.14
CA GLU A 425 13.12 -7.44 2.49
C GLU A 425 11.74 -7.17 3.13
N PRO A 426 11.58 -6.23 4.09
CA PRO A 426 10.28 -5.88 4.64
C PRO A 426 9.27 -5.42 3.59
N GLN A 427 9.68 -4.56 2.66
CA GLN A 427 8.78 -4.03 1.64
C GLN A 427 8.34 -5.13 0.66
N ALA A 428 9.25 -6.02 0.25
CA ALA A 428 8.94 -7.13 -0.65
C ALA A 428 7.92 -8.12 -0.02
N LYS A 429 8.13 -8.49 1.26
CA LYS A 429 7.21 -9.36 1.99
C LYS A 429 5.85 -8.71 2.20
N LEU A 430 5.85 -7.42 2.56
CA LEU A 430 4.62 -6.66 2.80
C LEU A 430 3.76 -6.56 1.54
N MET A 431 4.35 -6.24 0.38
CA MET A 431 3.60 -6.20 -0.89
C MET A 431 3.05 -7.57 -1.29
N THR A 432 3.84 -8.63 -1.10
CA THR A 432 3.39 -10.01 -1.36
C THR A 432 2.18 -10.36 -0.48
N ARG A 433 2.22 -10.04 0.82
CA ARG A 433 1.09 -10.25 1.73
C ARG A 433 -0.13 -9.41 1.39
N MET A 434 0.05 -8.14 1.01
CA MET A 434 -1.05 -7.28 0.57
C MET A 434 -1.76 -7.86 -0.66
N GLN A 435 -1.00 -8.36 -1.65
CA GLN A 435 -1.57 -9.04 -2.80
C GLN A 435 -2.32 -10.32 -2.40
N VAL A 436 -1.71 -11.20 -1.59
CA VAL A 436 -2.37 -12.44 -1.13
C VAL A 436 -3.64 -12.15 -0.34
N ASN A 437 -3.69 -11.05 0.42
CA ASN A 437 -4.87 -10.61 1.15
C ASN A 437 -5.96 -9.98 0.27
N ARG A 438 -5.70 -9.72 -1.02
CA ARG A 438 -6.75 -9.25 -1.94
C ARG A 438 -7.87 -10.26 -2.04
N GLY A 439 -9.11 -9.79 -1.86
CA GLY A 439 -10.30 -10.63 -1.94
C GLY A 439 -10.44 -11.65 -0.80
N LYS A 440 -9.60 -11.59 0.24
CA LYS A 440 -9.69 -12.51 1.38
C LYS A 440 -10.95 -12.24 2.20
N GLN A 441 -11.85 -13.21 2.22
CA GLN A 441 -13.13 -13.13 2.93
C GLN A 441 -13.11 -13.75 4.32
N LEU A 442 -12.25 -14.76 4.53
CA LEU A 442 -12.12 -15.52 5.76
C LEU A 442 -10.66 -15.96 5.96
N GLN A 443 -10.18 -15.90 7.20
CA GLN A 443 -8.92 -16.50 7.63
C GLN A 443 -9.04 -17.02 9.06
N LEU A 444 -9.08 -18.34 9.24
CA LEU A 444 -9.01 -18.96 10.56
C LEU A 444 -7.60 -19.50 10.80
N ASN A 445 -6.75 -18.73 11.49
CA ASN A 445 -5.41 -19.20 11.90
C ASN A 445 -5.43 -20.07 13.16
N LEU A 446 -6.56 -20.11 13.88
CA LEU A 446 -6.80 -20.94 15.07
C LEU A 446 -5.88 -20.68 16.28
N GLU A 447 -4.88 -19.81 16.17
CA GLU A 447 -3.95 -19.43 17.27
C GLU A 447 -4.66 -18.93 18.54
N GLY A 448 -5.84 -18.34 18.37
CA GLY A 448 -6.67 -17.85 19.47
C GLY A 448 -7.93 -18.63 19.76
N ALA A 449 -8.14 -19.73 19.06
CA ALA A 449 -9.36 -20.48 19.21
C ALA A 449 -9.41 -21.15 20.59
N ASP A 450 -10.60 -21.16 21.17
CA ASP A 450 -10.92 -21.85 22.42
C ASP A 450 -12.04 -22.86 22.20
N GLY A 451 -12.37 -23.64 23.23
CA GLY A 451 -13.40 -24.69 23.14
C GLY A 451 -14.82 -24.21 22.80
N SER A 452 -15.03 -22.93 22.52
CA SER A 452 -16.30 -22.35 22.08
C SER A 452 -16.19 -21.50 20.81
N THR A 453 -15.02 -20.92 20.52
CA THR A 453 -14.88 -19.85 19.53
C THR A 453 -13.58 -20.00 18.73
N ALA A 454 -13.65 -19.91 17.40
CA ALA A 454 -12.46 -19.73 16.55
C ALA A 454 -12.54 -18.39 15.81
N TYR A 455 -11.54 -17.53 16.02
CA TYR A 455 -11.58 -16.16 15.52
C TYR A 455 -11.16 -16.07 14.05
N ASP A 456 -11.89 -15.27 13.29
CA ASP A 456 -11.48 -14.82 11.97
C ASP A 456 -10.48 -13.66 12.10
N ASP A 457 -9.37 -13.78 11.40
CA ASP A 457 -8.28 -12.81 11.31
C ASP A 457 -8.34 -11.98 10.01
N SER A 458 -9.34 -12.23 9.15
CA SER A 458 -9.66 -11.34 8.04
C SER A 458 -10.27 -10.02 8.51
N VAL A 459 -10.37 -9.05 7.60
CA VAL A 459 -11.03 -7.76 7.88
C VAL A 459 -12.52 -7.91 8.20
N ASN A 460 -13.16 -9.01 7.76
CA ASN A 460 -14.59 -9.24 7.92
C ASN A 460 -14.99 -9.77 9.30
N GLN A 461 -14.08 -10.43 10.02
CA GLN A 461 -14.25 -10.91 11.40
C GLN A 461 -15.43 -11.89 11.59
N TYR A 462 -15.66 -12.79 10.63
CA TYR A 462 -16.66 -13.86 10.72
C TYR A 462 -16.23 -14.97 11.70
N THR A 463 -16.41 -14.72 12.99
CA THR A 463 -16.00 -15.65 14.05
C THR A 463 -16.82 -16.96 14.02
N ALA A 464 -16.13 -18.10 14.14
CA ALA A 464 -16.76 -19.42 14.14
C ALA A 464 -17.22 -19.84 15.53
N THR A 465 -18.42 -20.42 15.61
CA THR A 465 -18.87 -21.20 16.77
C THR A 465 -18.27 -22.60 16.70
N VAL A 466 -17.62 -23.04 17.77
CA VAL A 466 -17.01 -24.37 17.86
C VAL A 466 -18.01 -25.37 18.45
N ASN A 467 -18.24 -26.48 17.74
CA ASN A 467 -19.03 -27.60 18.20
C ASN A 467 -18.17 -28.86 18.26
N GLY A 468 -17.79 -29.27 19.47
CA GLY A 468 -17.06 -30.53 19.74
C GLY A 468 -15.55 -30.49 19.48
N ALA A 469 -15.09 -29.69 18.50
CA ALA A 469 -13.67 -29.58 18.18
C ALA A 469 -12.82 -29.19 19.40
N SER A 470 -11.60 -29.73 19.45
CA SER A 470 -10.60 -29.37 20.46
C SER A 470 -9.41 -28.67 19.81
N PHE A 471 -8.68 -27.86 20.57
CA PHE A 471 -7.51 -27.14 20.06
C PHE A 471 -6.24 -27.67 20.73
N VAL A 472 -5.26 -28.02 19.91
CA VAL A 472 -4.01 -28.67 20.35
C VAL A 472 -2.80 -27.97 19.77
N GLN A 473 -1.71 -27.95 20.54
CA GLN A 473 -0.44 -27.42 20.06
C GLN A 473 0.24 -28.44 19.14
N ASP A 474 0.41 -28.09 17.88
CA ASP A 474 1.27 -28.77 16.92
C ASP A 474 2.66 -28.10 16.87
N MET A 475 3.72 -28.89 16.72
CA MET A 475 5.10 -28.39 16.74
C MET A 475 5.48 -27.59 15.49
N THR A 476 4.76 -27.80 14.39
CA THR A 476 5.04 -27.18 13.09
C THR A 476 4.02 -26.13 12.71
N ARG A 477 2.80 -26.22 13.24
CA ARG A 477 1.66 -25.41 12.82
C ARG A 477 1.05 -24.51 13.89
N GLY A 478 1.58 -24.51 15.11
CA GLY A 478 1.01 -23.69 16.17
C GLY A 478 -0.23 -24.34 16.78
N ASN A 479 -1.22 -23.55 17.17
CA ASN A 479 -2.47 -24.10 17.70
C ASN A 479 -3.40 -24.51 16.53
N VAL A 480 -3.83 -25.77 16.50
CA VAL A 480 -4.64 -26.33 15.41
C VAL A 480 -5.96 -26.91 15.91
N ALA A 481 -6.98 -26.98 15.05
CA ALA A 481 -8.23 -27.66 15.37
C ALA A 481 -8.06 -29.17 15.18
N SER A 482 -8.35 -29.94 16.24
CA SER A 482 -8.50 -31.39 16.20
C SER A 482 -9.98 -31.75 16.17
N LEU A 483 -10.38 -32.38 15.08
CA LEU A 483 -11.76 -32.74 14.76
C LEU A 483 -11.98 -34.26 14.81
N THR A 484 -13.18 -34.65 15.18
CA THR A 484 -13.76 -35.99 15.04
C THR A 484 -14.98 -35.93 14.11
N GLU A 485 -15.55 -37.10 13.77
CA GLU A 485 -16.64 -37.24 12.78
C GLU A 485 -17.83 -36.28 12.98
N ASP A 486 -18.18 -35.91 14.21
CA ASP A 486 -19.31 -35.03 14.50
C ASP A 486 -18.93 -33.56 14.77
N ASP A 487 -17.62 -33.24 14.75
CA ASP A 487 -17.12 -31.92 15.15
C ASP A 487 -17.15 -30.92 14.00
N THR A 488 -17.54 -29.68 14.30
CA THR A 488 -17.65 -28.60 13.32
C THR A 488 -17.21 -27.24 13.88
N LEU A 489 -16.76 -26.36 12.99
CA LEU A 489 -16.66 -24.93 13.22
C LEU A 489 -17.63 -24.24 12.25
N THR A 490 -18.61 -23.50 12.77
CA THR A 490 -19.69 -22.92 11.96
C THR A 490 -19.60 -21.38 11.97
N LEU A 491 -19.55 -20.76 10.79
CA LEU A 491 -19.54 -19.30 10.64
C LEU A 491 -20.99 -18.78 10.57
N ASP A 492 -21.63 -18.59 11.73
CA ASP A 492 -23.07 -18.30 11.84
C ASP A 492 -23.57 -17.09 11.03
N SER A 493 -22.68 -16.16 10.68
CA SER A 493 -23.00 -14.93 9.94
C SER A 493 -22.43 -14.89 8.52
N TYR A 494 -21.89 -16.00 8.00
CA TYR A 494 -21.26 -16.03 6.67
C TYR A 494 -21.71 -17.25 5.87
N THR A 495 -22.32 -17.01 4.71
CA THR A 495 -22.88 -18.01 3.79
C THR A 495 -21.96 -18.31 2.59
N GLY A 496 -20.68 -17.92 2.71
CA GLY A 496 -19.66 -18.18 1.70
C GLY A 496 -19.69 -17.16 0.57
N VAL A 497 -18.85 -17.39 -0.45
CA VAL A 497 -18.95 -16.66 -1.72
C VAL A 497 -20.16 -17.21 -2.47
N LEU A 498 -21.08 -16.33 -2.86
CA LEU A 498 -22.34 -16.69 -3.51
C LEU A 498 -22.27 -16.51 -5.04
N GLY A 499 -23.30 -16.97 -5.75
CA GLY A 499 -23.46 -16.79 -7.20
C GLY A 499 -22.42 -17.51 -8.03
N ASP A 500 -22.12 -16.96 -9.20
CA ASP A 500 -21.16 -17.41 -10.21
C ASP A 500 -19.76 -16.78 -10.07
N ASN A 501 -19.53 -16.00 -9.00
CA ASN A 501 -18.28 -15.29 -8.73
C ASN A 501 -17.03 -16.19 -8.73
N ALA A 502 -15.87 -15.66 -9.09
CA ALA A 502 -14.60 -16.36 -8.89
C ALA A 502 -14.34 -16.60 -7.39
N ARG A 503 -13.60 -17.65 -7.03
CA ARG A 503 -13.26 -17.93 -5.62
C ARG A 503 -12.07 -18.89 -5.47
N THR A 504 -11.46 -18.84 -4.29
CA THR A 504 -10.43 -19.79 -3.86
C THR A 504 -10.69 -20.23 -2.44
N THR A 505 -10.66 -21.54 -2.17
CA THR A 505 -10.68 -22.10 -0.81
C THR A 505 -9.39 -22.84 -0.53
N SER A 506 -8.78 -22.59 0.63
CA SER A 506 -7.55 -23.29 1.05
C SER A 506 -7.57 -23.67 2.52
N ALA A 507 -6.87 -24.75 2.85
CA ALA A 507 -6.67 -25.19 4.23
C ALA A 507 -5.40 -26.05 4.33
N TRP A 508 -4.78 -26.06 5.49
CA TRP A 508 -3.84 -27.10 5.88
C TRP A 508 -4.59 -28.21 6.60
N ILE A 509 -4.38 -29.46 6.18
CA ILE A 509 -5.01 -30.63 6.79
C ILE A 509 -3.98 -31.71 7.10
N LYS A 510 -4.27 -32.53 8.11
CA LYS A 510 -3.52 -33.76 8.44
C LYS A 510 -4.49 -34.83 8.92
N THR A 511 -4.54 -35.96 8.22
CA THR A 511 -5.49 -37.05 8.52
C THR A 511 -5.00 -38.42 8.03
N THR A 512 -5.67 -39.48 8.48
CA THR A 512 -5.60 -40.85 7.94
C THR A 512 -6.90 -41.27 7.24
N ASP A 513 -7.96 -40.48 7.36
CA ASP A 513 -9.27 -40.81 6.84
C ASP A 513 -9.29 -40.74 5.32
N THR A 514 -10.06 -41.64 4.71
CA THR A 514 -10.27 -41.65 3.25
C THR A 514 -11.42 -40.76 2.81
N THR A 515 -12.23 -40.27 3.76
CA THR A 515 -13.43 -39.45 3.51
C THR A 515 -13.60 -38.41 4.61
N GLY A 516 -14.27 -37.29 4.32
CA GLY A 516 -14.67 -36.29 5.32
C GLY A 516 -14.68 -34.86 4.78
N ASP A 517 -15.54 -34.01 5.33
CA ASP A 517 -15.73 -32.64 4.86
C ASP A 517 -14.69 -31.71 5.47
N ILE A 518 -14.01 -30.95 4.61
CA ILE A 518 -13.03 -29.96 5.03
C ILE A 518 -13.73 -28.62 5.20
N ILE A 519 -14.46 -28.17 4.18
CA ILE A 519 -15.24 -26.92 4.20
C ILE A 519 -16.43 -27.01 3.25
N GLN A 520 -17.59 -26.47 3.65
CA GLN A 520 -18.80 -26.47 2.81
C GLN A 520 -19.73 -25.27 3.05
N TRP A 521 -20.49 -24.88 2.02
CA TRP A 521 -21.66 -24.00 2.09
C TRP A 521 -22.62 -24.22 0.90
N GLY A 522 -23.79 -23.56 0.93
CA GLY A 522 -24.78 -23.58 -0.15
C GLY A 522 -25.91 -24.59 0.10
N ASN A 523 -26.55 -25.04 -0.99
CA ASN A 523 -27.67 -25.99 -0.97
C ASN A 523 -27.30 -27.25 -1.77
N THR A 524 -27.83 -28.42 -1.40
CA THR A 524 -27.60 -29.71 -2.08
C THR A 524 -28.43 -29.86 -3.37
N ALA A 525 -28.51 -28.80 -4.17
CA ALA A 525 -29.06 -28.83 -5.52
C ALA A 525 -27.94 -28.64 -6.55
N ALA A 526 -28.17 -29.12 -7.77
CA ALA A 526 -27.18 -29.11 -8.85
C ALA A 526 -26.53 -27.74 -9.03
N GLY A 527 -25.23 -27.65 -8.80
CA GLY A 527 -24.43 -26.42 -8.91
C GLY A 527 -24.62 -25.40 -7.78
N GLU A 528 -25.53 -25.62 -6.82
CA GLU A 528 -25.82 -24.69 -5.71
C GLU A 528 -24.97 -24.95 -4.46
N GLN A 529 -24.22 -26.06 -4.44
CA GLN A 529 -23.34 -26.46 -3.35
C GLN A 529 -21.89 -26.09 -3.63
N TRP A 530 -21.14 -25.74 -2.60
CA TRP A 530 -19.68 -25.80 -2.60
C TRP A 530 -19.20 -26.65 -1.43
N GLN A 531 -18.71 -27.86 -1.70
CA GLN A 531 -18.19 -28.76 -0.67
C GLN A 531 -16.80 -29.28 -1.06
N LEU A 532 -15.81 -28.92 -0.26
CA LEU A 532 -14.47 -29.48 -0.35
C LEU A 532 -14.35 -30.63 0.66
N ASP A 533 -14.08 -31.83 0.16
CA ASP A 533 -14.00 -33.04 0.96
C ASP A 533 -12.86 -33.97 0.53
N LEU A 534 -12.71 -35.06 1.28
CA LEU A 534 -11.90 -36.21 0.88
C LEU A 534 -12.78 -37.29 0.26
N ALA A 535 -12.29 -37.88 -0.84
CA ALA A 535 -12.86 -39.07 -1.46
C ALA A 535 -11.75 -40.06 -1.78
N ASP A 536 -11.80 -41.26 -1.21
CA ASP A 536 -10.75 -42.28 -1.34
C ASP A 536 -9.33 -41.76 -0.98
N GLY A 537 -9.25 -40.80 -0.05
CA GLY A 537 -8.01 -40.19 0.45
C GLY A 537 -7.42 -39.08 -0.43
N VAL A 538 -8.09 -38.71 -1.53
CA VAL A 538 -7.72 -37.56 -2.37
C VAL A 538 -8.68 -36.39 -2.18
N LEU A 539 -8.24 -35.17 -2.48
CA LEU A 539 -9.08 -33.98 -2.42
C LEU A 539 -10.13 -33.98 -3.53
N ARG A 540 -11.37 -33.60 -3.19
CA ARG A 540 -12.47 -33.46 -4.14
C ARG A 540 -13.29 -32.20 -3.85
N LEU A 541 -13.68 -31.51 -4.91
CA LEU A 541 -14.77 -30.55 -4.89
C LEU A 541 -16.07 -31.22 -5.36
N LEU A 542 -17.12 -31.09 -4.57
CA LEU A 542 -18.48 -31.53 -4.87
C LEU A 542 -19.39 -30.30 -5.03
N LEU A 543 -20.12 -30.26 -6.15
CA LEU A 543 -21.07 -29.21 -6.54
C LEU A 543 -22.47 -29.85 -6.75
N ASP A 544 -22.82 -30.82 -5.89
CA ASP A 544 -23.94 -31.77 -6.01
C ASP A 544 -23.83 -32.75 -7.21
N ASP A 545 -24.18 -32.33 -8.43
CA ASP A 545 -24.20 -33.21 -9.61
C ASP A 545 -22.87 -33.22 -10.40
N ALA A 546 -21.98 -32.26 -10.11
CA ALA A 546 -20.63 -32.18 -10.65
C ALA A 546 -19.56 -32.41 -9.57
N THR A 547 -18.48 -33.10 -9.95
CA THR A 547 -17.29 -33.28 -9.10
C THR A 547 -16.01 -32.99 -9.85
N VAL A 548 -15.04 -32.47 -9.11
CA VAL A 548 -13.64 -32.29 -9.52
C VAL A 548 -12.77 -33.04 -8.52
N VAL A 549 -12.01 -34.04 -8.98
CA VAL A 549 -11.25 -34.94 -8.10
C VAL A 549 -9.77 -34.88 -8.45
N GLY A 550 -8.93 -34.63 -7.43
CA GLY A 550 -7.47 -34.67 -7.54
C GLY A 550 -6.91 -36.10 -7.67
N THR A 551 -5.59 -36.23 -7.59
CA THR A 551 -4.89 -37.52 -7.79
C THR A 551 -3.98 -37.91 -6.64
N THR A 552 -3.45 -36.94 -5.91
CA THR A 552 -2.52 -37.16 -4.81
C THR A 552 -3.28 -37.56 -3.54
N ALA A 553 -2.96 -38.74 -3.01
CA ALA A 553 -3.47 -39.17 -1.70
C ALA A 553 -2.78 -38.34 -0.60
N ILE A 554 -3.59 -37.77 0.30
CA ILE A 554 -3.16 -36.83 1.36
C ILE A 554 -3.55 -37.31 2.76
N ASN A 555 -3.95 -38.57 2.87
CA ASN A 555 -4.35 -39.22 4.12
C ASN A 555 -3.21 -40.08 4.72
N ASP A 556 -1.99 -39.53 4.72
CA ASP A 556 -0.76 -40.21 5.14
C ASP A 556 -0.24 -39.78 6.52
N ASP A 557 -1.09 -39.10 7.31
CA ASP A 557 -0.74 -38.49 8.59
C ASP A 557 0.38 -37.42 8.49
N GLN A 558 0.52 -36.76 7.33
CA GLN A 558 1.34 -35.55 7.14
C GLN A 558 0.47 -34.31 6.91
N TRP A 559 1.07 -33.13 7.13
CA TRP A 559 0.44 -31.87 6.79
C TRP A 559 0.46 -31.65 5.28
N HIS A 560 -0.70 -31.38 4.71
CA HIS A 560 -0.87 -30.99 3.31
C HIS A 560 -1.59 -29.66 3.21
N HIS A 561 -1.03 -28.73 2.44
CA HIS A 561 -1.77 -27.56 1.99
C HIS A 561 -2.68 -27.99 0.83
N THR A 562 -3.97 -27.70 0.96
CA THR A 562 -4.98 -27.96 -0.05
C THR A 562 -5.52 -26.63 -0.54
N ALA A 563 -5.70 -26.47 -1.85
CA ALA A 563 -6.41 -25.32 -2.40
C ALA A 563 -7.24 -25.72 -3.62
N VAL A 564 -8.40 -25.08 -3.77
CA VAL A 564 -9.27 -25.18 -4.94
C VAL A 564 -9.54 -23.79 -5.46
N VAL A 565 -9.22 -23.56 -6.74
CA VAL A 565 -9.36 -22.26 -7.41
C VAL A 565 -10.43 -22.41 -8.50
N ALA A 566 -11.44 -21.55 -8.47
CA ALA A 566 -12.41 -21.39 -9.54
C ALA A 566 -12.30 -19.97 -10.13
N PRO A 567 -11.71 -19.82 -11.33
CA PRO A 567 -11.54 -18.52 -11.98
C PRO A 567 -12.84 -17.96 -12.54
N ASP A 568 -13.79 -18.83 -12.84
CA ASP A 568 -15.15 -18.51 -13.27
C ASP A 568 -16.08 -19.64 -12.81
N ASN A 569 -17.34 -19.60 -13.25
CA ASN A 569 -18.33 -20.59 -12.87
C ASN A 569 -18.29 -21.90 -13.66
N THR A 570 -17.36 -22.06 -14.62
CA THR A 570 -17.24 -23.27 -15.43
C THR A 570 -16.46 -24.34 -14.68
N VAL A 571 -17.09 -25.50 -14.44
CA VAL A 571 -16.47 -26.60 -13.68
C VAL A 571 -15.15 -27.06 -14.30
N GLY A 572 -15.05 -27.09 -15.63
CA GLY A 572 -13.83 -27.49 -16.34
C GLY A 572 -12.63 -26.57 -16.17
N ASN A 573 -12.83 -25.36 -15.63
CA ASN A 573 -11.78 -24.39 -15.33
C ASN A 573 -11.32 -24.45 -13.86
N ILE A 574 -11.90 -25.33 -13.04
CA ILE A 574 -11.52 -25.48 -11.64
C ILE A 574 -10.17 -26.19 -11.52
N GLU A 575 -9.31 -25.62 -10.70
CA GLU A 575 -7.96 -26.10 -10.43
C GLU A 575 -7.87 -26.61 -8.99
N ILE A 576 -7.18 -27.72 -8.78
CA ILE A 576 -6.86 -28.25 -7.46
C ILE A 576 -5.35 -28.21 -7.26
N TYR A 577 -4.90 -27.72 -6.11
CA TYR A 577 -3.49 -27.67 -5.72
C TYR A 577 -3.26 -28.45 -4.43
N ILE A 578 -2.17 -29.24 -4.41
CA ILE A 578 -1.66 -29.90 -3.21
C ILE A 578 -0.22 -29.43 -2.98
N ASN A 579 0.05 -28.87 -1.80
CA ASN A 579 1.38 -28.33 -1.42
C ASN A 579 1.94 -27.32 -2.44
N GLY A 580 1.07 -26.50 -3.02
CA GLY A 580 1.45 -25.49 -4.01
C GLY A 580 1.53 -26.02 -5.44
N ILE A 581 1.33 -27.33 -5.67
CA ILE A 581 1.49 -27.97 -6.97
C ILE A 581 0.11 -28.23 -7.59
N LEU A 582 -0.09 -27.76 -8.83
CA LEU A 582 -1.30 -28.01 -9.61
C LEU A 582 -1.48 -29.51 -9.92
N GLU A 583 -2.64 -30.06 -9.59
CA GLU A 583 -3.01 -31.45 -9.81
C GLU A 583 -3.57 -31.68 -11.23
N ASN A 584 -3.38 -32.90 -11.75
CA ASN A 584 -4.20 -33.36 -12.87
C ASN A 584 -5.54 -33.83 -12.32
N VAL A 585 -6.63 -33.14 -12.62
CA VAL A 585 -7.95 -33.46 -12.07
C VAL A 585 -8.81 -34.29 -13.02
N SER A 586 -9.80 -35.00 -12.47
CA SER A 586 -10.87 -35.65 -13.22
C SER A 586 -12.21 -34.99 -12.92
N PHE A 587 -13.08 -34.91 -13.94
CA PHE A 587 -14.38 -34.25 -13.87
C PHE A 587 -15.50 -35.26 -14.12
N SER A 588 -16.60 -35.18 -13.35
CA SER A 588 -17.85 -35.87 -13.74
C SER A 588 -18.63 -35.12 -14.83
N ALA A 589 -18.53 -33.77 -14.85
CA ALA A 589 -19.21 -32.89 -15.80
C ALA A 589 -18.44 -31.57 -16.03
N ASN A 590 -17.45 -31.56 -16.92
CA ASN A 590 -16.56 -30.39 -17.11
C ASN A 590 -17.20 -29.18 -17.84
N THR A 591 -18.36 -29.34 -18.47
CA THR A 591 -19.11 -28.23 -19.09
C THR A 591 -20.24 -27.71 -18.20
N ALA A 592 -20.40 -28.27 -16.99
CA ALA A 592 -21.38 -27.77 -16.04
C ALA A 592 -20.93 -26.40 -15.50
N THR A 593 -21.88 -25.66 -14.95
CA THR A 593 -21.64 -24.40 -14.24
C THR A 593 -22.15 -24.51 -12.81
N PHE A 594 -21.56 -23.74 -11.90
CA PHE A 594 -22.07 -23.61 -10.53
C PHE A 594 -22.63 -22.21 -10.28
N GLU A 595 -23.59 -22.12 -9.37
CA GLU A 595 -24.16 -20.87 -8.86
C GLU A 595 -24.63 -21.08 -7.42
N THR A 596 -23.73 -20.87 -6.46
CA THR A 596 -24.00 -21.12 -5.03
C THR A 596 -25.05 -20.16 -4.48
N VAL A 597 -26.00 -20.66 -3.70
CA VAL A 597 -27.11 -19.87 -3.14
C VAL A 597 -26.93 -19.58 -1.65
N GLU A 598 -27.60 -18.53 -1.17
CA GLU A 598 -27.66 -18.19 0.26
C GLU A 598 -28.60 -19.15 1.00
N ASP A 599 -28.07 -20.30 1.46
CA ASP A 599 -28.83 -21.29 2.24
C ASP A 599 -28.09 -21.68 3.53
N SER A 600 -27.07 -22.54 3.44
CA SER A 600 -26.25 -22.90 4.60
C SER A 600 -25.13 -21.88 4.85
N THR A 601 -24.80 -21.68 6.13
CA THR A 601 -23.58 -20.98 6.50
C THR A 601 -22.34 -21.83 6.18
N VAL A 602 -21.18 -21.19 6.13
CA VAL A 602 -19.91 -21.90 5.96
C VAL A 602 -19.67 -22.76 7.19
N GLN A 603 -19.39 -24.03 6.95
CA GLN A 603 -19.01 -25.01 7.96
C GLN A 603 -17.65 -25.61 7.61
N ILE A 604 -16.78 -25.71 8.61
CA ILE A 604 -15.49 -26.42 8.53
C ILE A 604 -15.64 -27.70 9.36
N GLY A 605 -15.18 -28.82 8.81
CA GLY A 605 -15.40 -30.13 9.40
C GLY A 605 -16.81 -30.69 9.12
N GLY A 606 -17.12 -31.80 9.81
CA GLY A 606 -18.23 -32.70 9.51
C GLY A 606 -17.75 -33.95 8.79
N ALA A 607 -17.93 -35.12 9.40
CA ALA A 607 -17.42 -36.42 8.92
C ALA A 607 -15.89 -36.48 8.66
N PHE A 608 -15.12 -35.50 9.14
CA PHE A 608 -13.65 -35.44 9.02
C PHE A 608 -13.00 -35.68 10.39
N THR A 609 -12.14 -36.70 10.49
CA THR A 609 -11.29 -36.88 11.68
C THR A 609 -9.85 -36.49 11.33
N GLY A 610 -9.28 -35.53 12.05
CA GLY A 610 -7.92 -35.06 11.78
C GLY A 610 -7.62 -33.69 12.36
N LEU A 611 -6.53 -33.09 11.90
CA LEU A 611 -6.14 -31.74 12.25
C LEU A 611 -6.37 -30.79 11.06
N ILE A 612 -6.90 -29.59 11.33
CA ILE A 612 -7.10 -28.51 10.36
C ILE A 612 -6.46 -27.22 10.89
N ASP A 613 -5.89 -26.43 9.97
CA ASP A 613 -5.30 -25.14 10.26
C ASP A 613 -5.34 -24.19 9.03
N LYS A 614 -5.24 -22.88 9.27
CA LYS A 614 -5.20 -21.78 8.26
C LYS A 614 -6.23 -21.91 7.15
N VAL A 615 -7.49 -22.11 7.54
CA VAL A 615 -8.60 -22.15 6.60
C VAL A 615 -8.85 -20.75 6.05
N ALA A 616 -8.88 -20.60 4.73
CA ALA A 616 -9.12 -19.33 4.07
C ALA A 616 -10.09 -19.44 2.90
N ILE A 617 -10.88 -18.38 2.69
CA ILE A 617 -11.74 -18.18 1.53
C ILE A 617 -11.37 -16.85 0.90
N HIS A 618 -11.19 -16.84 -0.43
CA HIS A 618 -11.05 -15.64 -1.23
C HIS A 618 -12.21 -15.56 -2.24
N ASP A 619 -12.72 -14.36 -2.50
CA ASP A 619 -13.74 -14.05 -3.53
C ASP A 619 -13.12 -13.78 -4.92
N ARG A 620 -11.94 -14.35 -5.16
CA ARG A 620 -11.25 -14.32 -6.44
C ARG A 620 -10.45 -15.60 -6.65
N ALA A 621 -10.04 -15.82 -7.89
CA ALA A 621 -8.98 -16.78 -8.17
C ALA A 621 -7.63 -16.24 -7.69
N LEU A 622 -6.92 -17.05 -6.92
CA LEU A 622 -5.52 -16.85 -6.61
C LEU A 622 -4.66 -17.39 -7.75
N ALA A 623 -3.59 -16.68 -8.10
CA ALA A 623 -2.59 -17.15 -9.05
C ALA A 623 -1.73 -18.26 -8.43
N GLU A 624 -1.12 -19.09 -9.29
CA GLU A 624 -0.21 -20.18 -8.87
C GLU A 624 0.89 -19.69 -7.91
N THR A 625 1.48 -18.51 -8.14
CA THR A 625 2.51 -17.94 -7.27
C THR A 625 1.99 -17.52 -5.89
N GLU A 626 0.70 -17.16 -5.79
CA GLU A 626 0.06 -16.87 -4.50
C GLU A 626 -0.24 -18.17 -3.73
N ILE A 627 -0.64 -19.23 -4.45
CA ILE A 627 -0.86 -20.56 -3.88
C ILE A 627 0.46 -21.18 -3.40
N ASP A 628 1.54 -21.07 -4.19
CA ASP A 628 2.88 -21.51 -3.80
C ASP A 628 3.38 -20.74 -2.57
N TYR A 629 3.16 -19.42 -2.51
CA TYR A 629 3.48 -18.63 -1.33
C TYR A 629 2.77 -19.15 -0.07
N LEU A 630 1.46 -19.44 -0.14
CA LEU A 630 0.69 -19.97 0.99
C LEU A 630 1.13 -21.38 1.43
N ALA A 631 1.60 -22.21 0.48
CA ALA A 631 1.98 -23.59 0.73
C ALA A 631 3.45 -23.76 1.19
N ASN A 632 4.36 -22.99 0.62
CA ASN A 632 5.80 -23.29 0.67
C ASN A 632 6.66 -22.16 1.23
N SER A 633 6.11 -20.95 1.42
CA SER A 633 6.88 -19.84 1.97
C SER A 633 6.86 -19.85 3.50
N ALA A 634 8.04 -19.87 4.13
CA ALA A 634 8.17 -19.60 5.56
C ALA A 634 7.66 -18.19 5.94
N ASP A 635 7.60 -17.27 4.97
CA ASP A 635 7.11 -15.91 5.19
C ASP A 635 5.59 -15.85 5.33
N ALA A 636 4.84 -16.87 4.89
CA ALA A 636 3.38 -16.90 5.00
C ALA A 636 2.90 -16.91 6.47
N ASP A 637 3.79 -17.29 7.38
CA ASP A 637 3.55 -17.47 8.81
C ASP A 637 4.16 -16.34 9.66
N LEU A 638 4.85 -15.38 9.05
CA LEU A 638 5.42 -14.24 9.76
C LEU A 638 4.35 -13.24 10.18
N ASP A 639 4.43 -12.78 11.44
CA ASP A 639 3.66 -11.63 11.90
C ASP A 639 4.36 -10.33 11.43
N LEU A 640 3.95 -9.82 10.26
CA LEU A 640 4.49 -8.57 9.69
C LEU A 640 4.09 -7.32 10.51
N GLU A 641 3.16 -7.48 11.46
CA GLU A 641 2.70 -6.40 12.33
C GLU A 641 3.53 -6.28 13.60
N VAL A 642 4.54 -7.15 13.83
CA VAL A 642 5.61 -6.89 14.80
C VAL A 642 6.50 -5.77 14.25
N ALA A 643 6.22 -4.54 14.64
CA ALA A 643 6.92 -3.35 14.17
C ALA A 643 8.26 -3.11 14.89
N TYR A 644 8.44 -3.69 16.08
CA TYR A 644 9.66 -3.60 16.88
C TYR A 644 9.74 -4.73 17.91
N ASP A 645 10.88 -5.44 17.98
CA ASP A 645 11.11 -6.54 18.95
C ASP A 645 12.53 -6.44 19.54
N LEU A 646 12.66 -5.87 20.74
CA LEU A 646 13.91 -5.80 21.50
C LEU A 646 13.91 -6.82 22.63
N ARG A 647 14.63 -7.92 22.44
CA ARG A 647 14.75 -9.02 23.41
C ARG A 647 15.76 -8.80 24.53
N PHE A 648 16.51 -7.69 24.49
CA PHE A 648 17.51 -7.32 25.51
C PHE A 648 18.48 -8.43 25.96
N ASN A 649 18.81 -9.35 25.06
CA ASN A 649 19.64 -10.51 25.35
C ASN A 649 21.14 -10.29 25.03
N GLU A 650 21.53 -9.07 24.66
CA GLU A 650 22.93 -8.79 24.36
C GLU A 650 23.80 -8.79 25.62
N VAL A 651 24.98 -9.41 25.51
CA VAL A 651 25.91 -9.58 26.63
C VAL A 651 27.00 -8.50 26.72
N SER A 652 27.21 -7.72 25.65
CA SER A 652 28.29 -6.72 25.62
C SER A 652 28.16 -5.64 24.53
N SER A 653 27.03 -5.58 23.82
CA SER A 653 26.85 -4.67 22.68
C SER A 653 26.14 -3.39 23.12
N ASN A 654 26.59 -2.25 22.61
CA ASN A 654 25.83 -1.00 22.70
C ASN A 654 24.79 -0.87 21.59
N THR A 655 24.78 -1.79 20.62
CA THR A 655 23.70 -1.95 19.65
C THR A 655 22.73 -3.02 20.15
N VAL A 656 21.45 -2.66 20.25
CA VAL A 656 20.37 -3.59 20.58
C VAL A 656 19.70 -4.02 19.29
N THR A 657 19.56 -5.33 19.11
CA THR A 657 19.06 -5.92 17.86
C THR A 657 17.54 -5.88 17.84
N ASP A 658 16.98 -5.30 16.78
CA ASP A 658 15.55 -5.47 16.47
C ASP A 658 15.34 -6.82 15.78
N SER A 659 14.67 -7.73 16.49
CA SER A 659 14.38 -9.09 16.02
C SER A 659 13.23 -9.14 15.01
N SER A 660 12.47 -8.05 14.85
CA SER A 660 11.41 -7.96 13.84
C SER A 660 11.96 -8.06 12.42
N ILE A 661 11.08 -8.18 11.43
CA ILE A 661 11.51 -8.15 10.03
C ILE A 661 12.12 -6.81 9.62
N TYR A 662 11.81 -5.72 10.34
CA TYR A 662 12.22 -4.36 9.95
C TYR A 662 13.65 -3.99 10.36
N LYS A 663 14.29 -4.79 11.24
CA LYS A 663 15.71 -4.68 11.61
C LYS A 663 16.16 -3.27 12.03
N ARG A 664 15.30 -2.53 12.73
CA ARG A 664 15.52 -1.14 13.16
C ARG A 664 16.35 -1.07 14.46
N SER A 665 17.55 -1.64 14.47
CA SER A 665 18.38 -1.76 15.68
C SER A 665 18.49 -0.45 16.49
N ALA A 666 18.57 -0.57 17.82
CA ALA A 666 18.67 0.56 18.73
C ALA A 666 20.11 0.81 19.22
N THR A 667 20.35 2.02 19.71
CA THR A 667 21.55 2.39 20.46
C THR A 667 21.25 2.40 21.95
N ASN A 668 22.00 1.62 22.73
CA ASN A 668 22.02 1.66 24.18
C ASN A 668 22.94 2.79 24.68
N ASN A 669 22.36 3.75 25.40
CA ASN A 669 23.01 4.90 26.01
C ASN A 669 23.06 4.76 27.53
N GLY A 670 23.71 3.70 28.04
CA GLY A 670 24.08 3.59 29.45
C GLY A 670 23.33 2.54 30.27
N ALA A 671 22.39 1.80 29.70
CA ALA A 671 21.80 0.65 30.38
C ALA A 671 22.86 -0.45 30.55
N ILE A 672 22.85 -1.12 31.70
CA ILE A 672 23.74 -2.25 31.98
C ILE A 672 23.20 -3.46 31.23
N VAL A 673 24.03 -4.05 30.37
CA VAL A 673 23.72 -5.22 29.53
C VAL A 673 24.27 -6.51 30.13
N GLY A 674 23.78 -7.65 29.67
CA GLY A 674 24.26 -8.97 30.09
C GLY A 674 23.97 -9.30 31.56
N VAL A 675 22.96 -8.68 32.16
CA VAL A 675 22.52 -9.01 33.52
C VAL A 675 21.69 -10.29 33.43
N TYR A 676 22.28 -11.43 33.77
CA TYR A 676 21.54 -12.69 33.77
C TYR A 676 20.57 -12.75 34.96
N ASP A 677 19.28 -12.89 34.66
CA ASP A 677 18.24 -13.07 35.66
C ASP A 677 17.77 -14.53 35.71
N SER A 678 18.02 -15.20 36.84
CA SER A 678 17.68 -16.62 36.99
C SER A 678 16.19 -16.92 37.06
N SER A 679 15.33 -15.93 37.31
CA SER A 679 13.87 -16.14 37.34
C SER A 679 13.26 -16.08 35.95
N ARG A 680 13.90 -15.37 35.02
CA ARG A 680 13.53 -15.33 33.60
C ARG A 680 14.34 -16.28 32.73
N ASP A 681 15.47 -16.79 33.25
CA ASP A 681 16.44 -17.58 32.47
C ASP A 681 16.92 -16.84 31.20
N SER A 682 17.05 -15.51 31.29
CA SER A 682 17.46 -14.61 30.21
C SER A 682 18.43 -13.55 30.71
N GLU A 683 19.23 -13.00 29.80
CA GLU A 683 19.86 -11.71 29.99
C GLU A 683 18.82 -10.59 29.89
N VAL A 684 18.91 -9.62 30.80
CA VAL A 684 18.02 -8.45 30.86
C VAL A 684 18.84 -7.17 30.87
N TYR A 685 18.17 -6.04 30.62
CA TYR A 685 18.80 -4.72 30.69
C TYR A 685 18.41 -4.01 31.98
N SER A 686 19.39 -3.45 32.68
CA SER A 686 19.18 -2.66 33.90
C SER A 686 19.38 -1.17 33.64
N PHE A 687 18.40 -0.36 34.05
CA PHE A 687 18.34 1.08 33.90
C PHE A 687 18.48 1.75 35.27
N ASP A 688 19.26 2.84 35.30
CA ASP A 688 19.60 3.59 36.51
C ASP A 688 18.87 4.93 36.63
N GLY A 689 17.95 5.22 35.71
CA GLY A 689 17.21 6.47 35.59
C GLY A 689 17.79 7.45 34.56
N ASP A 690 19.09 7.39 34.28
CA ASP A 690 19.74 8.23 33.26
C ASP A 690 19.93 7.47 31.93
N ALA A 691 19.98 6.13 31.99
CA ALA A 691 20.09 5.26 30.83
C ALA A 691 18.89 5.35 29.87
N THR A 692 19.16 5.25 28.57
CA THR A 692 18.11 5.12 27.53
C THR A 692 18.51 4.14 26.44
N VAL A 693 17.53 3.53 25.78
CA VAL A 693 17.71 2.79 24.53
C VAL A 693 16.90 3.50 23.44
N VAL A 694 17.55 3.88 22.34
CA VAL A 694 16.94 4.70 21.27
C VAL A 694 16.98 3.96 19.94
N ALA A 695 15.83 3.72 19.33
CA ALA A 695 15.73 3.06 18.02
C ALA A 695 16.41 3.89 16.91
N ASP A 696 17.14 3.25 16.00
CA ASP A 696 17.68 3.96 14.83
C ASP A 696 16.56 4.23 13.82
N ARG A 697 16.21 5.52 13.64
CA ARG A 697 15.27 6.03 12.63
C ARG A 697 13.85 5.47 12.71
N TYR A 698 13.46 4.78 13.78
CA TYR A 698 12.08 4.35 13.97
C TYR A 698 11.32 5.36 14.82
N ASN A 699 10.32 6.03 14.24
CA ASN A 699 9.54 7.07 14.92
C ASN A 699 8.25 6.56 15.59
N GLY A 700 8.06 5.25 15.65
CA GLY A 700 6.89 4.61 16.26
C GLY A 700 5.69 4.51 15.32
N VAL A 701 4.55 4.08 15.87
CA VAL A 701 3.28 3.93 15.14
C VAL A 701 2.60 5.28 14.97
N ASN A 702 2.12 5.57 13.75
CA ASN A 702 1.53 6.86 13.39
C ASN A 702 0.07 7.03 13.82
N GLU A 703 -0.32 8.28 14.05
CA GLU A 703 -1.69 8.79 14.24
C GLU A 703 -2.58 7.88 15.10
N GLY A 704 -3.79 7.60 14.63
CA GLY A 704 -4.82 6.78 15.26
C GLY A 704 -4.70 5.28 15.03
N GLU A 705 -3.64 4.81 14.34
CA GLU A 705 -3.46 3.41 13.96
C GLU A 705 -3.54 2.45 15.17
N PRO A 706 -4.10 1.25 15.04
CA PRO A 706 -4.07 0.30 16.14
C PRO A 706 -2.63 -0.02 16.55
N ARG A 707 -2.36 -0.14 17.85
CA ARG A 707 -1.03 -0.54 18.36
C ARG A 707 -1.11 -1.30 19.66
N THR A 708 -0.12 -2.14 19.88
CA THR A 708 0.10 -2.82 21.16
C THR A 708 1.56 -2.67 21.60
N VAL A 709 1.78 -2.23 22.84
CA VAL A 709 3.10 -2.22 23.47
C VAL A 709 3.14 -3.31 24.53
N MET A 710 4.22 -4.09 24.57
CA MET A 710 4.46 -5.08 25.61
C MET A 710 5.88 -4.96 26.16
N ALA A 711 6.05 -5.30 27.43
CA ALA A 711 7.36 -5.43 28.07
C ALA A 711 7.26 -6.33 29.30
N TRP A 712 8.35 -6.99 29.65
CA TRP A 712 8.58 -7.43 31.01
C TRP A 712 9.33 -6.35 31.78
N ILE A 713 8.87 -6.02 32.98
CA ILE A 713 9.52 -5.01 33.83
C ILE A 713 9.66 -5.50 35.27
N ARG A 714 10.70 -5.03 35.95
CA ARG A 714 10.89 -5.19 37.39
C ARG A 714 11.41 -3.89 37.98
N SER A 715 10.73 -3.32 38.97
CA SER A 715 11.13 -2.06 39.59
C SER A 715 10.70 -1.96 41.05
N THR A 716 11.43 -1.15 41.82
CA THR A 716 10.99 -0.66 43.14
C THR A 716 10.66 0.84 43.12
N ASN A 717 10.72 1.48 41.95
CA ASN A 717 10.41 2.89 41.77
C ASN A 717 8.97 3.05 41.28
N GLY A 718 8.27 4.05 41.82
CA GLY A 718 6.89 4.36 41.41
C GLY A 718 6.77 5.20 40.13
N ASN A 719 7.87 5.61 39.50
CA ASN A 719 7.86 6.43 38.29
C ASN A 719 8.98 6.05 37.33
N GLY A 720 8.68 6.05 36.02
CA GLY A 720 9.66 5.87 34.95
C GLY A 720 9.01 5.59 33.60
N THR A 721 9.62 6.04 32.51
CA THR A 721 9.13 5.76 31.15
C THR A 721 9.57 4.36 30.74
N ILE A 722 8.61 3.53 30.33
CA ILE A 722 8.89 2.24 29.71
C ILE A 722 9.30 2.51 28.27
N ILE A 723 8.43 3.15 27.50
CA ILE A 723 8.68 3.50 26.09
C ILE A 723 7.88 4.75 25.68
N LYS A 724 8.44 5.56 24.78
CA LYS A 724 7.78 6.74 24.22
C LYS A 724 8.16 7.01 22.77
N TRP A 725 7.26 7.68 22.04
CA TRP A 725 7.52 8.26 20.73
C TRP A 725 6.55 9.42 20.44
N GLY A 726 6.69 10.07 19.27
CA GLY A 726 5.84 11.18 18.85
C GLY A 726 6.51 12.56 18.96
N ASN A 727 5.72 13.63 18.91
CA ASN A 727 6.26 14.99 18.80
C ASN A 727 7.10 15.38 20.02
N LYS A 728 8.27 16.00 19.75
CA LYS A 728 9.25 16.46 20.72
C LYS A 728 8.70 17.44 21.79
N LYS A 729 7.62 18.24 21.55
CA LYS A 729 7.05 19.22 22.52
C LYS A 729 5.58 19.66 22.29
N THR A 730 4.83 19.80 23.39
CA THR A 730 3.61 20.62 23.70
C THR A 730 2.36 20.57 22.80
N VAL A 731 2.33 19.77 21.73
CA VAL A 731 1.08 19.58 20.99
C VAL A 731 0.30 18.44 21.62
N ASP A 732 -0.89 18.79 22.07
CA ASP A 732 -1.86 17.88 22.66
C ASP A 732 -2.08 16.63 21.77
N GLY A 733 -2.05 15.45 22.38
CA GLY A 733 -2.25 14.16 21.69
C GLY A 733 -1.04 13.59 20.92
N GLU A 734 -0.02 14.39 20.61
CA GLU A 734 1.01 13.98 19.61
C GLU A 734 2.19 13.17 20.17
N GLN A 735 2.30 13.01 21.49
CA GLN A 735 3.30 12.15 22.13
C GLN A 735 2.59 10.98 22.80
N TYR A 736 3.10 9.75 22.66
CA TYR A 736 2.57 8.56 23.30
C TYR A 736 3.62 7.99 24.24
N VAL A 737 3.26 7.83 25.51
CA VAL A 737 4.17 7.42 26.58
C VAL A 737 3.54 6.29 27.37
N VAL A 738 4.19 5.12 27.37
CA VAL A 738 3.89 4.03 28.30
C VAL A 738 4.87 4.12 29.47
N SER A 739 4.36 4.12 30.70
CA SER A 739 5.15 4.41 31.89
C SER A 739 4.58 3.70 33.13
N VAL A 740 5.43 3.56 34.14
CA VAL A 740 4.95 3.46 35.53
C VAL A 740 4.78 4.88 36.04
N GLN A 741 3.60 5.24 36.53
CA GLN A 741 3.33 6.58 37.07
C GLN A 741 2.47 6.50 38.33
N ASN A 742 3.02 7.00 39.45
CA ASN A 742 2.45 6.76 40.78
C ASN A 742 2.19 5.26 41.02
N GLU A 743 3.22 4.45 40.77
CA GLU A 743 3.30 3.01 41.08
C GLU A 743 2.47 2.10 40.17
N VAL A 744 1.61 2.62 39.30
CA VAL A 744 0.75 1.83 38.40
C VAL A 744 1.12 2.02 36.93
N LEU A 745 0.72 1.06 36.08
CA LEU A 745 0.84 1.19 34.63
C LEU A 745 0.02 2.39 34.13
N SER A 746 0.61 3.20 33.28
CA SER A 746 -0.03 4.36 32.67
C SER A 746 0.34 4.52 31.21
N VAL A 747 -0.65 4.93 30.42
CA VAL A 747 -0.45 5.53 29.11
C VAL A 747 -0.78 7.00 29.22
N SER A 748 0.12 7.85 28.78
CA SER A 748 -0.08 9.29 28.70
C SER A 748 0.09 9.78 27.28
N ILE A 749 -0.79 10.69 26.88
CA ILE A 749 -0.62 11.59 25.76
C ILE A 749 -0.45 13.01 26.28
N THR A 750 0.11 13.91 25.48
CA THR A 750 0.14 15.33 25.87
C THR A 750 -1.29 15.82 26.14
N GLY A 751 -1.61 16.17 27.38
CA GLY A 751 -2.95 16.64 27.81
C GLY A 751 -3.96 15.56 28.24
N GLY A 752 -3.61 14.28 28.24
CA GLY A 752 -4.51 13.16 28.59
C GLY A 752 -3.77 11.93 29.13
N SER A 753 -4.39 11.12 29.98
CA SER A 753 -3.79 9.89 30.49
C SER A 753 -4.83 8.85 30.90
N ILE A 754 -4.45 7.59 30.83
CA ILE A 754 -5.18 6.44 31.38
C ILE A 754 -4.25 5.65 32.28
N LYS A 755 -4.77 5.16 33.41
CA LYS A 755 -4.00 4.46 34.45
C LYS A 755 -4.70 3.21 34.93
N GLY A 756 -3.94 2.16 35.19
CA GLY A 756 -4.39 0.92 35.81
C GLY A 756 -4.49 1.04 37.33
N THR A 757 -4.47 -0.12 37.98
CA THR A 757 -4.66 -0.29 39.43
C THR A 757 -3.59 -1.13 40.10
N THR A 758 -2.96 -2.05 39.38
CA THR A 758 -1.94 -2.96 39.92
C THR A 758 -0.64 -2.19 40.16
N LEU A 759 -0.08 -2.36 41.36
CA LEU A 759 1.20 -1.76 41.75
C LEU A 759 2.34 -2.54 41.10
N LEU A 760 3.29 -1.83 40.51
CA LEU A 760 4.43 -2.39 39.75
C LEU A 760 5.79 -2.12 40.41
N ASN A 761 5.78 -1.58 41.63
CA ASN A 761 6.97 -1.18 42.37
C ASN A 761 7.32 -2.13 43.53
N ASP A 762 6.83 -3.36 43.48
CA ASP A 762 7.04 -4.37 44.52
C ASP A 762 8.38 -5.13 44.39
N GLY A 763 9.11 -4.91 43.29
CA GLY A 763 10.38 -5.56 43.00
C GLY A 763 10.25 -6.93 42.35
N GLU A 764 9.05 -7.34 41.93
CA GLU A 764 8.82 -8.58 41.18
C GLU A 764 8.72 -8.29 39.67
N TRP A 765 8.83 -9.35 38.85
CA TRP A 765 8.63 -9.24 37.41
C TRP A 765 7.14 -9.18 37.08
N HIS A 766 6.77 -8.21 36.24
CA HIS A 766 5.43 -8.09 35.68
C HIS A 766 5.49 -8.03 34.16
N HIS A 767 4.57 -8.74 33.50
CA HIS A 767 4.31 -8.54 32.08
C HIS A 767 3.28 -7.43 31.92
N ILE A 768 3.64 -6.36 31.23
CA ILE A 768 2.69 -5.30 30.88
C ILE A 768 2.29 -5.42 29.41
N ALA A 769 1.02 -5.17 29.13
CA ALA A 769 0.56 -4.93 27.77
C ALA A 769 -0.39 -3.74 27.71
N VAL A 770 -0.21 -2.91 26.69
CA VAL A 770 -1.02 -1.74 26.40
C VAL A 770 -1.58 -1.89 25.01
N VAL A 771 -2.90 -2.00 24.87
CA VAL A 771 -3.58 -2.15 23.58
C VAL A 771 -4.40 -0.89 23.30
N SER A 772 -3.99 -0.09 22.33
CA SER A 772 -4.76 1.05 21.83
C SER A 772 -5.35 0.67 20.46
N PRO A 773 -6.63 0.27 20.38
CA PRO A 773 -7.21 -0.27 19.15
C PRO A 773 -7.55 0.77 18.09
N ASN A 774 -7.55 2.05 18.46
CA ASN A 774 -7.80 3.19 17.60
C ASN A 774 -7.26 4.47 18.29
N GLU A 775 -7.54 5.63 17.71
CA GLU A 775 -7.14 6.93 18.23
C GLU A 775 -7.76 7.30 19.59
N GLN A 776 -8.83 6.65 20.04
CA GLN A 776 -9.50 7.03 21.26
C GLN A 776 -8.73 6.48 22.47
N LEU A 777 -8.17 7.37 23.29
CA LEU A 777 -7.45 7.01 24.51
C LEU A 777 -8.33 6.21 25.47
N SER A 778 -9.62 6.52 25.54
CA SER A 778 -10.60 5.78 26.35
C SER A 778 -10.82 4.33 25.91
N SER A 779 -10.48 3.99 24.66
CA SER A 779 -10.51 2.62 24.15
C SER A 779 -9.25 1.82 24.50
N THR A 780 -8.22 2.47 25.05
CA THR A 780 -6.97 1.81 25.42
C THR A 780 -7.19 0.86 26.60
N LYS A 781 -6.74 -0.39 26.44
CA LYS A 781 -6.79 -1.42 27.48
C LYS A 781 -5.40 -1.65 28.05
N LEU A 782 -5.32 -1.73 29.37
CA LEU A 782 -4.08 -2.02 30.09
C LEU A 782 -4.18 -3.43 30.67
N TYR A 783 -3.10 -4.18 30.58
CA TYR A 783 -2.98 -5.52 31.13
C TYR A 783 -1.72 -5.63 31.97
N VAL A 784 -1.85 -6.29 33.12
CA VAL A 784 -0.73 -6.70 33.96
C VAL A 784 -0.84 -8.20 34.17
N ASP A 785 0.23 -8.94 33.88
CA ASP A 785 0.32 -10.40 34.00
C ASP A 785 -0.80 -11.15 33.26
N GLY A 786 -1.18 -10.63 32.09
CA GLY A 786 -2.25 -11.18 31.25
C GLY A 786 -3.68 -10.90 31.76
N VAL A 787 -3.83 -10.11 32.81
CA VAL A 787 -5.12 -9.71 33.41
C VAL A 787 -5.49 -8.29 33.00
N LEU A 788 -6.73 -8.09 32.55
CA LEU A 788 -7.25 -6.77 32.18
C LEU A 788 -7.42 -5.88 33.42
N GLU A 789 -6.85 -4.69 33.39
CA GLU A 789 -6.92 -3.70 34.46
C GLU A 789 -8.24 -2.90 34.41
N SER A 790 -8.70 -2.47 35.59
CA SER A 790 -9.66 -1.36 35.66
C SER A 790 -8.92 -0.05 35.44
N THR A 791 -9.45 0.83 34.61
CA THR A 791 -8.75 2.05 34.21
C THR A 791 -9.44 3.33 34.62
N THR A 792 -8.66 4.35 35.01
CA THR A 792 -9.13 5.72 35.21
C THR A 792 -8.58 6.64 34.11
N LEU A 793 -9.45 7.36 33.42
CA LEU A 793 -9.10 8.40 32.45
C LEU A 793 -8.98 9.76 33.15
N ALA A 794 -7.98 10.55 32.77
CA ALA A 794 -7.77 11.92 33.26
C ALA A 794 -7.23 12.83 32.14
N GLY A 795 -7.53 14.13 32.23
CA GLY A 795 -7.12 15.16 31.25
C GLY A 795 -8.24 15.56 30.29
N GLU A 796 -7.99 16.61 29.51
CA GLU A 796 -8.94 17.13 28.51
C GLU A 796 -8.77 16.46 27.14
N GLN A 797 -7.57 15.94 26.85
CA GLN A 797 -7.27 15.29 25.58
C GLN A 797 -7.62 13.81 25.62
N THR A 798 -8.25 13.36 24.54
CA THR A 798 -8.77 11.99 24.42
C THR A 798 -8.35 11.30 23.12
N ILE A 799 -7.63 11.99 22.25
CA ILE A 799 -7.22 11.51 20.93
C ILE A 799 -5.71 11.29 20.90
N ILE A 800 -5.30 10.09 20.52
CA ILE A 800 -3.93 9.70 20.21
C ILE A 800 -3.66 10.15 18.76
N SER A 801 -2.91 11.23 18.60
CA SER A 801 -2.60 11.85 17.31
C SER A 801 -1.10 11.81 17.02
N THR A 802 -0.42 10.74 17.45
CA THR A 802 1.04 10.60 17.35
C THR A 802 1.53 10.93 15.95
N TYR A 803 2.48 11.84 15.83
CA TYR A 803 2.97 12.26 14.53
C TYR A 803 4.37 11.70 14.29
N THR A 804 4.54 10.85 13.29
CA THR A 804 5.78 10.07 13.09
C THR A 804 6.64 10.55 11.92
N LEU A 805 6.34 11.71 11.34
CA LEU A 805 7.28 12.33 10.42
C LEU A 805 8.57 12.70 11.15
N ARG A 806 9.68 12.20 10.62
CA ARG A 806 11.03 12.36 11.17
C ARG A 806 11.42 13.81 11.50
N SER A 807 10.90 14.78 10.74
CA SER A 807 11.17 16.21 10.98
C SER A 807 10.55 16.77 12.26
N LYS A 808 9.58 16.08 12.86
CA LYS A 808 8.82 16.53 14.04
C LYS A 808 8.81 15.52 15.20
N SER A 809 9.06 14.25 14.94
CA SER A 809 9.02 13.16 15.94
C SER A 809 10.37 12.92 16.63
N ILE A 810 10.35 12.32 17.82
CA ILE A 810 11.50 11.57 18.36
C ILE A 810 11.55 10.18 17.73
N ASP A 811 12.74 9.58 17.73
CA ASP A 811 12.82 8.14 17.55
C ASP A 811 12.27 7.45 18.82
N VAL A 812 11.81 6.21 18.69
CA VAL A 812 11.32 5.40 19.80
C VAL A 812 12.40 5.33 20.87
N GLU A 813 12.06 5.76 22.08
CA GLU A 813 12.97 5.85 23.21
C GLU A 813 12.43 5.05 24.39
N ILE A 814 13.29 4.23 24.98
CA ILE A 814 12.98 3.27 26.04
C ILE A 814 13.81 3.60 27.28
N GLY A 815 13.18 3.48 28.46
CA GLY A 815 13.88 3.53 29.75
C GLY A 815 14.16 4.91 30.35
N GLU A 816 13.72 6.01 29.71
CA GLU A 816 13.95 7.36 30.25
C GLU A 816 13.39 7.51 31.68
N ASN A 817 14.22 7.92 32.65
CA ASN A 817 13.87 8.01 34.07
C ASN A 817 13.43 6.68 34.72
N PHE A 818 13.56 5.55 34.02
CA PHE A 818 13.23 4.25 34.59
C PHE A 818 14.39 3.73 35.44
N ILE A 819 14.08 3.31 36.66
CA ILE A 819 15.03 2.65 37.56
C ILE A 819 14.51 1.25 37.79
N GLY A 820 15.23 0.24 37.29
CA GLY A 820 14.78 -1.15 37.32
C GLY A 820 15.38 -1.97 36.19
N GLU A 821 14.77 -3.10 35.89
CA GLU A 821 15.13 -3.96 34.76
C GLU A 821 13.97 -4.10 33.79
N MET A 822 14.29 -4.26 32.51
CA MET A 822 13.33 -4.57 31.45
C MET A 822 13.83 -5.73 30.60
N ASP A 823 12.89 -6.45 30.00
CA ASP A 823 13.12 -7.50 29.03
C ASP A 823 11.96 -7.55 28.01
N ASP A 824 12.20 -8.15 26.84
CA ASP A 824 11.23 -8.34 25.74
C ASP A 824 10.33 -7.11 25.48
N VAL A 825 10.90 -6.00 25.03
CA VAL A 825 10.13 -4.80 24.66
C VAL A 825 9.63 -4.92 23.23
N LEU A 826 8.31 -5.02 23.05
CA LEU A 826 7.67 -5.19 21.74
C LEU A 826 6.71 -4.04 21.40
N ILE A 827 6.64 -3.71 20.10
CA ILE A 827 5.58 -2.91 19.49
C ILE A 827 4.94 -3.73 18.36
N HIS A 828 3.63 -4.00 18.47
CA HIS A 828 2.81 -4.42 17.34
C HIS A 828 2.06 -3.23 16.74
N GLN A 829 1.97 -3.16 15.42
CA GLN A 829 1.16 -2.20 14.66
C GLN A 829 -0.28 -2.72 14.44
N ARG A 830 -0.78 -3.46 15.43
CA ARG A 830 -2.16 -3.93 15.51
C ARG A 830 -2.62 -4.04 16.97
N ALA A 831 -3.92 -4.13 17.17
CA ALA A 831 -4.51 -4.37 18.47
C ALA A 831 -4.49 -5.89 18.75
N LEU A 832 -3.68 -6.34 19.71
CA LEU A 832 -3.66 -7.75 20.08
C LEU A 832 -4.95 -8.15 20.80
N LYS A 833 -5.43 -9.35 20.49
CA LYS A 833 -6.54 -10.01 21.17
C LYS A 833 -6.07 -10.53 22.54
N LEU A 834 -7.02 -10.74 23.47
CA LEU A 834 -6.70 -11.14 24.85
C LEU A 834 -5.89 -12.45 24.93
N PHE A 835 -6.18 -13.43 24.07
CA PHE A 835 -5.45 -14.69 24.07
C PHE A 835 -3.98 -14.50 23.71
N GLU A 836 -3.66 -13.60 22.76
CA GLU A 836 -2.30 -13.29 22.34
C GLU A 836 -1.50 -12.69 23.50
N ILE A 837 -2.14 -11.79 24.25
CA ILE A 837 -1.55 -11.16 25.44
C ILE A 837 -1.29 -12.20 26.53
N LYS A 838 -2.24 -13.11 26.78
CA LYS A 838 -2.05 -14.19 27.76
C LYS A 838 -0.96 -15.16 27.35
N ALA A 839 -0.85 -15.47 26.06
CA ALA A 839 0.23 -16.32 25.55
C ALA A 839 1.60 -15.71 25.84
N LYS A 840 1.76 -14.39 25.68
CA LYS A 840 3.00 -13.66 25.99
C LYS A 840 3.29 -13.52 27.49
N ALA A 841 2.25 -13.35 28.31
CA ALA A 841 2.41 -13.22 29.77
C ALA A 841 2.75 -14.53 30.51
N ASN A 842 2.57 -15.68 29.85
CA ASN A 842 2.85 -17.00 30.43
C ASN A 842 4.20 -17.59 30.00
N LEU A 843 4.97 -16.87 29.17
CA LEU A 843 6.36 -17.18 28.81
C LEU A 843 7.29 -16.71 29.93
#